data_AF-X6M4M1-F1
#
_entry.id   AF-X6M4M1-F1
#
_cell.length_a   1.000
_cell.length_b   1.000
_cell.length_c   1.000
_cell.angle_alpha   90.00
_cell.angle_beta   90.00
_cell.angle_gamma   90.00
#
_symmetry.space_group_name_H-M   'P 1'
#
loop_
_entity.id
_entity.type
_entity.pdbx_description
1 polymer ?
#
loop_
_entity_poly.entity_id
_entity_poly.type
_entity_poly.pdbx_seq_one_letter_code
_entity_poly.pdbx_strand_id
1 'polypeptide(L)'
;MQVQKHKECIWLAFQRGNYNLAEAKLNEIKDLNSILKNELVANEYNDCVAKLTKEWNQAYEHAKSTFNTRITSSHPIAKGDVLAYQKVVSQLTSAKKLQTYLPDAICANSLNQNLKKQIDDLMDAIPTQMERDIHVLQVSLDKIAQVQTCFPDFAASYATVCQMLKKRLLSCVSEAKEYIGKNTFAEFRKEVEKIGKSLLLQEQLRSFIDIRKEIADLEKELLVHLKHVSEEGFAVLKKSIKKEINNPTTNEKKGEDEKVEGDHVRLDKLDKTDIDILQNKFAILEAAATVFESPCAHVDLDKWTKELARSFVNEVVGYLEKVGQRISYLFEKQRYEALDKIKELILVMDDLRSMGSVKQRTERQYYQIIEKIFAFVREVQKDIDEMIDSLNKPNTILNYNRLYECVMCVSRSKWIDERQEGGSSNLMDAITKSLTSHLWELQQSSQQLELDLDHRDQLEEARNTVTHLEKLRRLEELIPELTHLRKEIVCQLEQPIQATLATIQREFALKKENVNQQYEREIAKVTSYNGYHFGVLDPVRTEKILLYLKECKASAFSTNTTSNKTAKTSPHRPAIHGEEEDIKEMDNKTFVPLKQDVINTLVLVERFLREYSNMVQHQLNLSHVSENDNSDNAQTIEQVEIIYNRLNEVKKLKDQHFMIFEYFPKDVMEKFDIKLRQIHLNLSDAMLSAAQQTNLKPLKNKIAMAKALCALDNFSRPDCQFRDLFLEYQKKVLDDVIDTKPVLEAISQGRYVDAASEMSKIKQRADGDARVEDVFKQIKNSLTRSLKELVQSIWIKVIFLGENDINLKEIETVERQLQQIKEAKQYVIEFVDEVAQKDFEKKEEDTKAIFQQWMEGVLDSVNTSVNTSNFLEAENKIKLIRRIVGILGDHFKSTPSILPINDGNGIRGK
;
A
#
# COMPACT_ATOMS: atom_id res chain seq x y z
N MET A 1 -141.35 -17.89 36.33
CA MET A 1 -141.11 -16.44 36.45
C MET A 1 -139.95 -16.12 37.42
N GLN A 2 -139.96 -16.60 38.67
CA GLN A 2 -138.89 -16.33 39.63
C GLN A 2 -137.52 -16.91 39.22
N VAL A 3 -137.48 -18.14 38.71
CA VAL A 3 -136.26 -18.77 38.15
C VAL A 3 -135.65 -17.94 37.03
N GLN A 4 -136.48 -17.35 36.17
CA GLN A 4 -136.03 -16.46 35.10
C GLN A 4 -135.35 -15.18 35.64
N LYS A 5 -135.92 -14.58 36.71
CA LYS A 5 -135.29 -13.44 37.39
C LYS A 5 -133.94 -13.82 38.00
N HIS A 6 -133.83 -15.00 38.61
CA HIS A 6 -132.55 -15.47 39.15
C HIS A 6 -131.54 -15.72 38.03
N LYS A 7 -131.93 -16.31 36.90
CA LYS A 7 -131.09 -16.51 35.71
C LYS A 7 -130.54 -15.19 35.16
N GLU A 8 -131.39 -14.19 35.01
CA GLU A 8 -130.98 -12.83 34.59
C GLU A 8 -130.04 -12.19 35.61
N CYS A 9 -130.33 -12.33 36.91
CA CYS A 9 -129.47 -11.82 37.98
C CYS A 9 -128.10 -12.51 37.99
N ILE A 10 -128.04 -13.83 37.82
CA ILE A 10 -126.78 -14.59 37.75
C ILE A 10 -125.96 -14.12 36.55
N TRP A 11 -126.58 -14.00 35.38
CA TRP A 11 -125.91 -13.55 34.16
C TRP A 11 -125.37 -12.12 34.30
N LEU A 12 -126.17 -11.18 34.80
CA LEU A 12 -125.75 -9.80 35.03
C LEU A 12 -124.67 -9.70 36.12
N ALA A 13 -124.78 -10.49 37.19
CA ALA A 13 -123.77 -10.55 38.25
C ALA A 13 -122.44 -11.08 37.71
N PHE A 14 -122.48 -12.12 36.87
CA PHE A 14 -121.30 -12.68 36.21
C PHE A 14 -120.64 -11.67 35.26
N GLN A 15 -121.41 -11.02 34.39
CA GLN A 15 -120.90 -9.99 33.46
C GLN A 15 -120.29 -8.78 34.18
N ARG A 16 -120.83 -8.41 35.35
CA ARG A 16 -120.32 -7.30 36.17
C ARG A 16 -119.14 -7.70 37.08
N GLY A 17 -118.71 -8.96 37.04
CA GLY A 17 -117.64 -9.47 37.90
C GLY A 17 -118.04 -9.66 39.37
N ASN A 18 -119.34 -9.64 39.69
CA ASN A 18 -119.85 -9.91 41.04
C ASN A 18 -120.10 -11.43 41.21
N TYR A 19 -119.00 -12.18 41.23
CA TYR A 19 -119.05 -13.65 41.22
C TYR A 19 -119.68 -14.24 42.48
N ASN A 20 -119.54 -13.59 43.64
CA ASN A 20 -120.20 -14.01 44.89
C ASN A 20 -121.73 -13.91 44.77
N LEU A 21 -122.26 -12.88 44.11
CA LEU A 21 -123.70 -12.75 43.88
C LEU A 21 -124.20 -13.80 42.87
N ALA A 22 -123.43 -14.06 41.81
CA ALA A 22 -123.74 -15.13 40.86
C ALA A 22 -123.76 -16.51 41.56
N GLU A 23 -122.79 -16.76 42.46
CA GLU A 23 -122.69 -17.99 43.26
C GLU A 23 -123.90 -18.16 44.19
N ALA A 24 -124.23 -17.11 44.95
CA ALA A 24 -125.38 -17.12 45.85
C ALA A 24 -126.69 -17.40 45.10
N LYS A 25 -126.87 -16.80 43.92
CA LYS A 25 -128.08 -16.99 43.11
C LYS A 25 -128.11 -18.35 42.41
N LEU A 26 -126.97 -18.93 42.03
CA LEU A 26 -126.88 -20.31 41.55
C LEU A 26 -127.25 -21.31 42.65
N ASN A 27 -126.81 -21.08 43.89
CA ASN A 27 -127.24 -21.86 45.06
C ASN A 27 -128.75 -21.78 45.26
N GLU A 28 -129.34 -20.59 45.24
CA GLU A 28 -130.79 -20.42 45.38
C GLU A 28 -131.58 -21.21 44.32
N ILE A 29 -131.14 -21.23 43.05
CA ILE A 29 -131.80 -22.04 42.01
C ILE A 29 -131.58 -23.54 42.24
N LYS A 30 -130.37 -23.95 42.65
CA LYS A 30 -130.03 -25.35 42.94
C LYS A 30 -130.85 -25.89 44.11
N ASP A 31 -130.96 -25.13 45.19
CA ASP A 31 -131.74 -25.46 46.38
C ASP A 31 -133.23 -25.51 46.03
N LEU A 32 -133.74 -24.53 45.27
CA LEU A 32 -135.11 -24.51 44.78
C LEU A 32 -135.42 -25.75 43.91
N ASN A 33 -134.50 -26.18 43.06
CA ASN A 33 -134.66 -27.39 42.25
C ASN A 33 -134.65 -28.66 43.12
N SER A 34 -133.82 -28.71 44.17
CA SER A 34 -133.77 -29.85 45.09
C SER A 34 -135.08 -30.05 45.87
N ILE A 35 -135.75 -28.95 46.22
CA ILE A 35 -137.03 -28.94 46.93
C ILE A 35 -138.18 -29.29 45.98
N LEU A 36 -138.25 -28.64 44.81
CA LEU A 36 -139.38 -28.76 43.89
C LEU A 36 -139.30 -29.98 42.97
N LYS A 37 -138.09 -30.55 42.75
CA LYS A 37 -137.81 -31.65 41.82
C LYS A 37 -138.44 -31.45 40.44
N ASN A 38 -138.41 -30.21 39.96
CA ASN A 38 -139.12 -29.80 38.77
C ASN A 38 -138.16 -29.80 37.58
N GLU A 39 -138.50 -30.58 36.55
CA GLU A 39 -137.69 -30.74 35.35
C GLU A 39 -137.44 -29.41 34.61
N LEU A 40 -138.39 -28.48 34.63
CA LEU A 40 -138.22 -27.15 34.04
C LEU A 40 -137.19 -26.31 34.83
N VAL A 41 -137.17 -26.42 36.16
CA VAL A 41 -136.19 -25.69 37.00
C VAL A 41 -134.79 -26.28 36.82
N ALA A 42 -134.69 -27.61 36.72
CA ALA A 42 -133.45 -28.30 36.38
C ALA A 42 -132.92 -27.90 35.00
N ASN A 43 -133.80 -27.84 34.00
CA ASN A 43 -133.44 -27.42 32.64
C ASN A 43 -132.96 -25.96 32.61
N GLU A 44 -133.62 -25.04 33.33
CA GLU A 44 -133.20 -23.64 33.42
C GLU A 44 -131.88 -23.45 34.18
N TYR A 45 -131.65 -24.22 35.26
CA TYR A 45 -130.37 -24.24 35.96
C TYR A 45 -129.25 -24.73 35.05
N ASN A 46 -129.47 -25.85 34.35
CA ASN A 46 -128.50 -26.44 33.42
C ASN A 46 -128.22 -25.51 32.24
N ASP A 47 -129.23 -24.82 31.69
CA ASP A 47 -129.04 -23.81 30.66
C ASP A 47 -128.22 -22.61 31.17
N CYS A 48 -128.48 -22.15 32.40
CA CYS A 48 -127.70 -21.09 33.04
C CYS A 48 -126.23 -21.51 33.25
N VAL A 49 -125.99 -22.71 33.80
CA VAL A 49 -124.65 -23.29 33.96
C VAL A 49 -123.95 -23.44 32.61
N ALA A 50 -124.61 -24.01 31.60
CA ALA A 50 -124.05 -24.17 30.27
C ALA A 50 -123.66 -22.82 29.64
N LYS A 51 -124.50 -21.79 29.80
CA LYS A 51 -124.22 -20.43 29.30
C LYS A 51 -123.05 -19.77 30.03
N LEU A 52 -122.95 -19.91 31.35
CA LEU A 52 -121.84 -19.38 32.15
C LEU A 52 -120.54 -20.11 31.86
N THR A 53 -120.57 -21.45 31.76
CA THR A 53 -119.44 -22.27 31.34
C THR A 53 -118.95 -21.87 29.95
N LYS A 54 -119.88 -21.68 29.00
CA LYS A 54 -119.54 -21.24 27.65
C LYS A 54 -118.81 -19.89 27.70
N GLU A 55 -119.34 -18.92 28.43
CA GLU A 55 -118.74 -17.59 28.47
C GLU A 55 -117.41 -17.55 29.25
N TRP A 56 -117.30 -18.35 30.31
CA TRP A 56 -116.03 -18.60 31.01
C TRP A 56 -114.96 -19.15 30.07
N ASN A 57 -115.29 -20.24 29.36
CA ASN A 57 -114.37 -20.90 28.45
C ASN A 57 -114.04 -20.01 27.24
N GLN A 58 -114.99 -19.18 26.77
CA GLN A 58 -114.74 -18.18 25.73
C GLN A 58 -113.78 -17.09 26.20
N ALA A 59 -113.97 -16.54 27.40
CA ALA A 59 -113.03 -15.56 27.98
C ALA A 59 -111.64 -16.16 28.19
N TYR A 60 -111.56 -17.41 28.66
CA TYR A 60 -110.32 -18.16 28.81
C TYR A 60 -109.59 -18.35 27.48
N GLU A 61 -110.26 -18.95 26.48
CA GLU A 61 -109.63 -19.25 25.18
C GLU A 61 -109.29 -17.99 24.41
N HIS A 62 -110.11 -16.94 24.52
CA HIS A 62 -109.80 -15.64 23.93
C HIS A 62 -108.52 -15.06 24.55
N ALA A 63 -108.42 -14.99 25.88
CA ALA A 63 -107.24 -14.47 26.55
C ALA A 63 -105.98 -15.30 26.23
N LYS A 64 -106.09 -16.64 26.27
CA LYS A 64 -105.01 -17.57 25.94
C LYS A 64 -104.55 -17.40 24.49
N SER A 65 -105.48 -17.41 23.54
CA SER A 65 -105.18 -17.28 22.11
C SER A 65 -104.53 -15.92 21.79
N THR A 66 -105.10 -14.83 22.32
CA THR A 66 -104.55 -13.49 22.12
C THR A 66 -103.16 -13.37 22.73
N PHE A 67 -102.95 -13.81 23.98
CA PHE A 67 -101.64 -13.76 24.60
C PHE A 67 -100.62 -14.64 23.89
N ASN A 68 -100.96 -15.89 23.55
CA ASN A 68 -100.06 -16.81 22.85
C ASN A 68 -99.66 -16.29 21.47
N THR A 69 -100.58 -15.66 20.74
CA THR A 69 -100.28 -15.01 19.46
C THR A 69 -99.30 -13.85 19.62
N ARG A 70 -99.46 -13.04 20.69
CA ARG A 70 -98.58 -11.89 20.95
C ARG A 70 -97.21 -12.31 21.46
N ILE A 71 -97.15 -13.26 22.40
CA ILE A 71 -95.90 -13.71 23.02
C ILE A 71 -95.02 -14.51 22.04
N THR A 72 -95.62 -15.23 21.09
CA THR A 72 -94.87 -15.98 20.05
C THR A 72 -94.52 -15.13 18.81
N SER A 73 -95.12 -13.95 18.64
CA SER A 73 -94.83 -13.07 17.50
C SER A 73 -93.37 -12.62 17.45
N SER A 74 -92.84 -12.18 16.32
CA SER A 74 -91.48 -11.62 16.23
C SER A 74 -91.33 -10.22 16.84
N HIS A 75 -92.41 -9.64 17.37
CA HIS A 75 -92.43 -8.28 17.89
C HIS A 75 -92.46 -8.23 19.42
N PRO A 76 -92.01 -7.12 20.05
CA PRO A 76 -92.19 -6.91 21.48
C PRO A 76 -93.67 -6.98 21.87
N ILE A 77 -93.97 -7.59 23.02
CA ILE A 77 -95.32 -7.60 23.58
C ILE A 77 -95.62 -6.27 24.25
N ALA A 78 -96.79 -5.69 23.96
CA ALA A 78 -97.17 -4.44 24.62
C ALA A 78 -97.56 -4.71 26.08
N LYS A 79 -97.21 -3.79 26.99
CA LYS A 79 -97.64 -3.86 28.39
C LYS A 79 -99.15 -4.02 28.53
N GLY A 80 -99.92 -3.38 27.64
CA GLY A 80 -101.39 -3.52 27.58
C GLY A 80 -101.88 -4.94 27.33
N ASP A 81 -101.19 -5.71 26.47
CA ASP A 81 -101.54 -7.10 26.17
C ASP A 81 -101.34 -8.00 27.40
N VAL A 82 -100.24 -7.79 28.12
CA VAL A 82 -99.93 -8.52 29.36
C VAL A 82 -100.92 -8.15 30.47
N LEU A 83 -101.27 -6.87 30.62
CA LEU A 83 -102.27 -6.41 31.59
C LEU A 83 -103.68 -6.94 31.27
N ALA A 84 -104.04 -7.01 29.99
CA ALA A 84 -105.32 -7.61 29.57
C ALA A 84 -105.36 -9.11 29.96
N TYR A 85 -104.27 -9.84 29.73
CA TYR A 85 -104.14 -11.23 30.16
C TYR A 85 -104.22 -11.37 31.69
N GLN A 86 -103.48 -10.53 32.43
CA GLN A 86 -103.51 -10.48 33.89
C GLN A 86 -104.90 -10.19 34.43
N LYS A 87 -105.64 -9.27 33.80
CA LYS A 87 -107.01 -8.95 34.19
C LYS A 87 -107.90 -10.20 34.10
N VAL A 88 -107.85 -10.95 32.99
CA VAL A 88 -108.63 -12.19 32.84
C VAL A 88 -108.19 -13.24 33.85
N VAL A 89 -106.89 -13.43 34.08
CA VAL A 89 -106.37 -14.33 35.12
C VAL A 89 -106.93 -13.96 36.50
N SER A 90 -106.89 -12.67 36.88
CA SER A 90 -107.41 -12.19 38.16
C SER A 90 -108.93 -12.37 38.28
N GLN A 91 -109.67 -12.13 37.20
CA GLN A 91 -111.12 -12.31 37.13
C GLN A 91 -111.50 -13.78 37.33
N LEU A 92 -110.94 -14.70 36.53
CA LEU A 92 -111.21 -16.14 36.66
C LEU A 92 -110.74 -16.69 38.02
N THR A 93 -109.63 -16.16 38.57
CA THR A 93 -109.15 -16.54 39.91
C THR A 93 -110.11 -16.08 41.01
N SER A 94 -110.63 -14.85 40.93
CA SER A 94 -111.62 -14.35 41.88
C SER A 94 -112.97 -15.06 41.76
N ALA A 95 -113.27 -15.59 40.57
CA ALA A 95 -114.46 -16.37 40.28
C ALA A 95 -114.30 -17.88 40.58
N LYS A 96 -113.17 -18.31 41.17
CA LYS A 96 -112.84 -19.72 41.43
C LYS A 96 -113.94 -20.51 42.15
N LYS A 97 -114.70 -19.85 43.02
CA LYS A 97 -115.83 -20.49 43.73
C LYS A 97 -116.97 -20.91 42.80
N LEU A 98 -117.19 -20.20 41.69
CA LEU A 98 -118.18 -20.58 40.68
C LEU A 98 -117.84 -21.89 39.97
N GLN A 99 -116.56 -22.28 39.96
CA GLN A 99 -116.10 -23.48 39.26
C GLN A 99 -116.74 -24.77 39.82
N THR A 100 -117.16 -24.80 41.09
CA THR A 100 -117.86 -25.96 41.67
C THR A 100 -119.25 -26.18 41.07
N TYR A 101 -119.82 -25.17 40.41
CA TYR A 101 -121.11 -25.24 39.71
C TYR A 101 -120.95 -25.44 38.20
N LEU A 102 -119.73 -25.25 37.68
CA LEU A 102 -119.39 -25.30 36.26
C LEU A 102 -118.40 -26.45 36.02
N PRO A 103 -118.84 -27.72 36.02
CA PRO A 103 -117.94 -28.87 35.94
C PRO A 103 -117.09 -28.89 34.67
N ASP A 104 -117.60 -28.33 33.58
CA ASP A 104 -116.90 -28.24 32.28
C ASP A 104 -116.14 -26.90 32.09
N ALA A 105 -116.07 -26.04 33.12
CA ALA A 105 -115.31 -24.79 33.03
C ALA A 105 -113.81 -25.06 33.24
N ILE A 106 -113.01 -24.50 32.32
CA ILE A 106 -111.55 -24.63 32.33
C ILE A 106 -110.99 -23.98 33.59
N CYS A 107 -110.06 -24.65 34.27
CA CYS A 107 -109.47 -24.13 35.50
C CYS A 107 -108.73 -22.81 35.28
N ALA A 108 -108.99 -21.82 36.14
CA ALA A 108 -108.29 -20.54 36.13
C ALA A 108 -106.76 -20.72 36.22
N ASN A 109 -106.29 -21.74 36.95
CA ASN A 109 -104.87 -22.07 37.06
C ASN A 109 -104.24 -22.49 35.71
N SER A 110 -105.03 -22.95 34.75
CA SER A 110 -104.53 -23.34 33.43
C SER A 110 -104.00 -22.14 32.63
N LEU A 111 -104.49 -20.91 32.86
CA LEU A 111 -103.88 -19.70 32.28
C LEU A 111 -102.50 -19.43 32.90
N ASN A 112 -102.33 -19.59 34.20
CA ASN A 112 -101.01 -19.46 34.85
C ASN A 112 -100.03 -20.54 34.37
N GLN A 113 -100.51 -21.77 34.15
CA GLN A 113 -99.70 -22.83 33.54
C GLN A 113 -99.33 -22.52 32.08
N ASN A 114 -100.26 -21.97 31.30
CA ASN A 114 -99.98 -21.51 29.94
C ASN A 114 -98.94 -20.40 29.93
N LEU A 115 -99.08 -19.39 30.80
CA LEU A 115 -98.10 -18.32 30.96
C LEU A 115 -96.71 -18.87 31.32
N LYS A 116 -96.65 -19.76 32.32
CA LYS A 116 -95.40 -20.42 32.72
C LYS A 116 -94.77 -21.17 31.55
N LYS A 117 -95.54 -21.98 30.84
CA LYS A 117 -95.07 -22.70 29.66
C LYS A 117 -94.50 -21.74 28.60
N GLN A 118 -95.19 -20.65 28.28
CA GLN A 118 -94.71 -19.69 27.28
C GLN A 118 -93.42 -18.98 27.71
N ILE A 119 -93.24 -18.71 29.01
CA ILE A 119 -91.99 -18.16 29.53
C ILE A 119 -90.88 -19.21 29.50
N ASP A 120 -91.15 -20.44 29.91
CA ASP A 120 -90.19 -21.54 29.84
C ASP A 120 -89.75 -21.80 28.38
N ASP A 121 -90.69 -21.81 27.43
CA ASP A 121 -90.40 -21.94 25.99
C ASP A 121 -89.49 -20.80 25.47
N LEU A 122 -89.72 -19.55 25.94
CA LEU A 122 -88.85 -18.41 25.62
C LEU A 122 -87.47 -18.57 26.27
N MET A 123 -87.40 -19.01 27.52
CA MET A 123 -86.15 -19.24 28.23
C MET A 123 -85.28 -20.31 27.54
N ASP A 124 -85.90 -21.40 27.08
CA ASP A 124 -85.22 -22.48 26.37
C ASP A 124 -84.72 -22.04 24.98
N ALA A 125 -85.39 -21.08 24.35
CA ALA A 125 -84.96 -20.53 23.07
C ALA A 125 -83.77 -19.56 23.19
N ILE A 126 -83.61 -18.86 24.32
CA ILE A 126 -82.59 -17.80 24.51
C ILE A 126 -81.15 -18.28 24.24
N PRO A 127 -80.68 -19.43 24.75
CA PRO A 127 -79.33 -19.92 24.45
C PRO A 127 -79.05 -20.05 22.96
N THR A 128 -80.02 -20.55 22.19
CA THR A 128 -79.88 -20.72 20.73
C THR A 128 -79.97 -19.41 19.95
N GLN A 129 -80.76 -18.45 20.45
CA GLN A 129 -80.90 -17.12 19.85
C GLN A 129 -79.66 -16.26 20.08
N MET A 130 -78.99 -16.42 21.23
CA MET A 130 -77.79 -15.67 21.61
C MET A 130 -76.65 -15.79 20.59
N GLU A 131 -76.54 -16.93 19.90
CA GLU A 131 -75.50 -17.16 18.91
C GLU A 131 -75.89 -16.76 17.48
N ARG A 132 -77.20 -16.62 17.21
CA ARG A 132 -77.74 -16.44 15.85
C ARG A 132 -78.20 -15.02 15.56
N ASP A 133 -78.99 -14.45 16.46
CA ASP A 133 -79.66 -13.16 16.23
C ASP A 133 -79.91 -12.42 17.54
N ILE A 134 -79.14 -11.36 17.74
CA ILE A 134 -79.20 -10.52 18.94
C ILE A 134 -80.51 -9.72 19.02
N HIS A 135 -81.15 -9.39 17.89
CA HIS A 135 -82.43 -8.69 17.88
C HIS A 135 -83.56 -9.61 18.32
N VAL A 136 -83.55 -10.87 17.86
CA VAL A 136 -84.52 -11.87 18.32
C VAL A 136 -84.35 -12.12 19.82
N LEU A 137 -83.11 -12.22 20.29
CA LEU A 137 -82.80 -12.33 21.72
C LEU A 137 -83.34 -11.12 22.51
N GLN A 138 -83.12 -9.90 22.03
CA GLN A 138 -83.63 -8.67 22.65
C GLN A 138 -85.16 -8.70 22.79
N VAL A 139 -85.86 -9.07 21.72
CA VAL A 139 -87.34 -9.18 21.74
C VAL A 139 -87.80 -10.23 22.74
N SER A 140 -87.15 -11.39 22.81
CA SER A 140 -87.46 -12.44 23.80
C SER A 140 -87.26 -11.95 25.24
N LEU A 141 -86.16 -11.24 25.50
CA LEU A 141 -85.88 -10.62 26.80
C LEU A 141 -86.90 -9.57 27.18
N ASP A 142 -87.27 -8.69 26.25
CA ASP A 142 -88.28 -7.65 26.47
C ASP A 142 -89.65 -8.25 26.82
N LYS A 143 -90.01 -9.36 26.18
CA LYS A 143 -91.24 -10.09 26.51
C LYS A 143 -91.22 -10.64 27.93
N ILE A 144 -90.14 -11.31 28.34
CA ILE A 144 -90.01 -11.82 29.71
C ILE A 144 -90.00 -10.65 30.70
N ALA A 145 -89.31 -9.55 30.37
CA ALA A 145 -89.28 -8.32 31.18
C ALA A 145 -90.67 -7.70 31.39
N GLN A 146 -91.49 -7.63 30.33
CA GLN A 146 -92.87 -7.14 30.42
C GLN A 146 -93.76 -8.09 31.22
N VAL A 147 -93.60 -9.41 31.03
CA VAL A 147 -94.36 -10.41 31.80
C VAL A 147 -94.03 -10.34 33.28
N GLN A 148 -92.75 -10.27 33.69
CA GLN A 148 -92.42 -10.14 35.12
C GLN A 148 -92.96 -8.86 35.75
N THR A 149 -93.10 -7.78 34.96
CA THR A 149 -93.59 -6.49 35.46
C THR A 149 -95.07 -6.58 35.87
N CYS A 150 -95.85 -7.37 35.13
CA CYS A 150 -97.25 -7.64 35.46
C CYS A 150 -97.41 -8.85 36.40
N PHE A 151 -96.52 -9.83 36.34
CA PHE A 151 -96.54 -11.06 37.14
C PHE A 151 -95.22 -11.25 37.90
N PRO A 152 -95.12 -10.72 39.14
CA PRO A 152 -93.88 -10.73 39.92
C PRO A 152 -93.28 -12.12 40.18
N ASP A 153 -94.09 -13.18 40.15
CA ASP A 153 -93.65 -14.58 40.30
C ASP A 153 -92.58 -15.00 39.26
N PHE A 154 -92.51 -14.30 38.12
CA PHE A 154 -91.52 -14.55 37.06
C PHE A 154 -90.23 -13.73 37.21
N ALA A 155 -90.08 -12.91 38.25
CA ALA A 155 -88.86 -12.13 38.48
C ALA A 155 -87.62 -13.03 38.64
N ALA A 156 -87.77 -14.20 39.27
CA ALA A 156 -86.69 -15.19 39.41
C ALA A 156 -86.28 -15.78 38.04
N SER A 157 -87.26 -16.07 37.17
CA SER A 157 -87.02 -16.55 35.81
C SER A 157 -86.27 -15.50 34.98
N TYR A 158 -86.70 -14.24 35.01
CA TYR A 158 -86.02 -13.14 34.33
C TYR A 158 -84.58 -12.95 34.84
N ALA A 159 -84.39 -12.92 36.15
CA ALA A 159 -83.06 -12.80 36.76
C ALA A 159 -82.12 -13.96 36.37
N THR A 160 -82.65 -15.18 36.28
CA THR A 160 -81.89 -16.38 35.85
C THR A 160 -81.38 -16.22 34.43
N VAL A 161 -82.23 -15.76 33.50
CA VAL A 161 -81.85 -15.48 32.11
C VAL A 161 -80.77 -14.38 32.05
N CYS A 162 -80.97 -13.27 32.76
CA CYS A 162 -80.00 -12.18 32.77
C CYS A 162 -78.63 -12.63 33.33
N GLN A 163 -78.61 -13.47 34.36
CA GLN A 163 -77.37 -14.05 34.91
C GLN A 163 -76.67 -14.98 33.92
N MET A 164 -77.42 -15.79 33.19
CA MET A 164 -76.87 -16.64 32.14
C MET A 164 -76.20 -15.82 31.03
N LEU A 165 -76.88 -14.77 30.56
CA LEU A 165 -76.33 -13.85 29.55
C LEU A 165 -75.09 -13.10 30.06
N LYS A 166 -75.13 -12.61 31.31
CA LYS A 166 -73.97 -12.03 31.99
C LYS A 166 -72.78 -12.99 32.00
N LYS A 167 -72.98 -14.24 32.43
CA LYS A 167 -71.91 -15.25 32.50
C LYS A 167 -71.25 -15.46 31.13
N ARG A 168 -72.05 -15.51 30.06
CA ARG A 168 -71.53 -15.67 28.70
C ARG A 168 -70.80 -14.42 28.21
N LEU A 169 -71.30 -13.23 28.48
CA LEU A 169 -70.59 -11.98 28.18
C LEU A 169 -69.23 -11.90 28.90
N LEU A 170 -69.18 -12.28 30.18
CA LEU A 170 -67.93 -12.33 30.94
C LEU A 170 -66.95 -13.37 30.36
N SER A 171 -67.44 -14.49 29.82
CA SER A 171 -66.61 -15.45 29.07
C SER A 171 -65.95 -14.78 27.87
N CYS A 172 -66.73 -14.09 27.03
CA CYS A 172 -66.19 -13.36 25.87
C CYS A 172 -65.18 -12.28 26.29
N VAL A 173 -65.43 -11.56 27.38
CA VAL A 173 -64.46 -10.58 27.93
C VAL A 173 -63.17 -11.27 28.36
N SER A 174 -63.24 -12.42 29.04
CA SER A 174 -62.04 -13.17 29.44
C SER A 174 -61.26 -13.73 28.25
N GLU A 175 -61.95 -14.23 27.22
CA GLU A 175 -61.33 -14.70 25.97
C GLU A 175 -60.64 -13.54 25.24
N ALA A 176 -61.28 -12.36 25.19
CA ALA A 176 -60.69 -11.15 24.62
C ALA A 176 -59.38 -10.76 25.33
N LYS A 177 -59.34 -10.78 26.67
CA LYS A 177 -58.11 -10.48 27.44
C LYS A 177 -57.00 -11.49 27.15
N GLU A 178 -57.33 -12.77 27.04
CA GLU A 178 -56.37 -13.81 26.68
C GLU A 178 -55.76 -13.55 25.28
N TYR A 179 -56.57 -13.12 24.32
CA TYR A 179 -56.11 -12.78 22.98
C TYR A 179 -55.19 -11.54 22.94
N ILE A 180 -55.39 -10.56 23.83
CA ILE A 180 -54.45 -9.44 24.02
C ILE A 180 -53.08 -9.99 24.45
N GLY A 181 -53.05 -10.82 25.49
CA GLY A 181 -51.80 -11.40 26.01
C GLY A 181 -51.05 -12.29 25.00
N LYS A 182 -51.77 -12.92 24.07
CA LYS A 182 -51.20 -13.76 22.99
C LYS A 182 -50.83 -12.99 21.72
N ASN A 183 -51.09 -11.68 21.65
CA ASN A 183 -50.93 -10.86 20.44
C ASN A 183 -51.77 -11.34 19.23
N THR A 184 -52.90 -12.00 19.46
CA THR A 184 -53.81 -12.50 18.41
C THR A 184 -54.93 -11.49 18.18
N PHE A 185 -54.59 -10.37 17.52
CA PHE A 185 -55.48 -9.21 17.45
C PHE A 185 -56.73 -9.43 16.59
N ALA A 186 -56.69 -10.31 15.60
CA ALA A 186 -57.85 -10.62 14.76
C ALA A 186 -58.95 -11.35 15.56
N GLU A 187 -58.55 -12.24 16.44
CA GLU A 187 -59.40 -12.99 17.38
C GLU A 187 -59.96 -12.05 18.44
N PHE A 188 -59.10 -11.19 19.01
CA PHE A 188 -59.53 -10.13 19.93
C PHE A 188 -60.59 -9.23 19.27
N ARG A 189 -60.38 -8.78 18.03
CA ARG A 189 -61.36 -7.98 17.28
C ARG A 189 -62.70 -8.69 17.14
N LYS A 190 -62.69 -9.99 16.78
CA LYS A 190 -63.92 -10.79 16.65
C LYS A 190 -64.69 -10.86 17.98
N GLU A 191 -64.00 -11.05 19.11
CA GLU A 191 -64.65 -11.07 20.42
C GLU A 191 -65.21 -9.71 20.81
N VAL A 192 -64.46 -8.63 20.59
CA VAL A 192 -64.95 -7.25 20.82
C VAL A 192 -66.19 -6.94 19.98
N GLU A 193 -66.22 -7.38 18.72
CA GLU A 193 -67.41 -7.23 17.86
C GLU A 193 -68.61 -8.03 18.38
N LYS A 194 -68.40 -9.24 18.93
CA LYS A 194 -69.47 -10.02 19.58
C LYS A 194 -70.01 -9.32 20.84
N ILE A 195 -69.12 -8.80 21.68
CA ILE A 195 -69.49 -8.02 22.87
C ILE A 195 -70.23 -6.74 22.46
N GLY A 196 -69.73 -6.06 21.43
CA GLY A 196 -70.33 -4.85 20.88
C GLY A 196 -71.74 -5.06 20.33
N LYS A 197 -72.00 -6.16 19.60
CA LYS A 197 -73.36 -6.54 19.18
C LYS A 197 -74.32 -6.70 20.37
N SER A 198 -73.80 -7.10 21.53
CA SER A 198 -74.58 -7.27 22.75
C SER A 198 -74.93 -5.95 23.44
N LEU A 199 -74.43 -4.80 22.97
CA LEU A 199 -74.85 -3.47 23.46
C LEU A 199 -76.34 -3.20 23.28
N LEU A 200 -77.01 -3.88 22.34
CA LEU A 200 -78.46 -3.83 22.19
C LEU A 200 -79.21 -4.36 23.43
N LEU A 201 -78.54 -5.19 24.24
CA LEU A 201 -79.06 -5.75 25.48
C LEU A 201 -78.72 -4.90 26.71
N GLN A 202 -78.03 -3.76 26.53
CA GLN A 202 -77.53 -2.95 27.64
C GLN A 202 -78.67 -2.46 28.55
N GLU A 203 -79.83 -2.09 28.00
CA GLU A 203 -80.94 -1.57 28.82
C GLU A 203 -81.48 -2.63 29.79
N GLN A 204 -81.60 -3.88 29.33
CA GLN A 204 -82.08 -5.02 30.11
C GLN A 204 -81.02 -5.53 31.09
N LEU A 205 -79.75 -5.50 30.69
CA LEU A 205 -78.65 -6.07 31.47
C LEU A 205 -77.94 -5.05 32.37
N ARG A 206 -78.30 -3.76 32.32
CA ARG A 206 -77.59 -2.68 33.05
C ARG A 206 -77.37 -2.94 34.53
N SER A 207 -78.34 -3.58 35.20
CA SER A 207 -78.25 -3.94 36.63
C SER A 207 -77.33 -5.13 36.91
N PHE A 208 -76.98 -5.92 35.89
CA PHE A 208 -76.18 -7.13 35.97
C PHE A 208 -74.75 -6.93 35.47
N ILE A 209 -74.58 -6.23 34.35
CA ILE A 209 -73.29 -5.94 33.70
C ILE A 209 -73.39 -4.64 32.91
N ASP A 210 -72.32 -3.83 32.96
CA ASP A 210 -72.19 -2.63 32.15
C ASP A 210 -71.30 -2.94 30.93
N ILE A 211 -71.92 -3.34 29.82
CA ILE A 211 -71.20 -3.79 28.61
C ILE A 211 -70.33 -2.66 28.06
N ARG A 212 -70.78 -1.41 28.14
CA ARG A 212 -70.00 -0.24 27.70
C ARG A 212 -68.72 -0.10 28.51
N LYS A 213 -68.79 -0.31 29.83
CA LYS A 213 -67.63 -0.28 30.70
C LYS A 213 -66.65 -1.40 30.37
N GLU A 214 -67.14 -2.62 30.16
CA GLU A 214 -66.27 -3.76 29.80
C GLU A 214 -65.54 -3.55 28.46
N ILE A 215 -66.22 -2.98 27.45
CA ILE A 215 -65.56 -2.62 26.18
C ILE A 215 -64.46 -1.57 26.42
N ALA A 216 -64.74 -0.52 27.19
CA ALA A 216 -63.76 0.53 27.50
C ALA A 216 -62.56 -0.01 28.31
N ASP A 217 -62.80 -0.96 29.22
CA ASP A 217 -61.75 -1.62 30.00
C ASP A 217 -60.86 -2.49 29.09
N LEU A 218 -61.43 -3.21 28.10
CA LEU A 218 -60.68 -3.96 27.09
C LEU A 218 -59.85 -3.06 26.17
N GLU A 219 -60.40 -1.92 25.73
CA GLU A 219 -59.66 -0.92 24.95
C GLU A 219 -58.44 -0.42 25.73
N LYS A 220 -58.64 -0.06 27.00
CA LYS A 220 -57.57 0.41 27.87
C LYS A 220 -56.50 -0.67 28.08
N GLU A 221 -56.90 -1.91 28.29
CA GLU A 221 -56.00 -3.04 28.50
C GLU A 221 -55.12 -3.30 27.25
N LEU A 222 -55.71 -3.28 26.05
CA LEU A 222 -54.95 -3.38 24.81
C LEU A 222 -53.96 -2.20 24.67
N LEU A 223 -54.39 -0.97 24.95
CA LEU A 223 -53.53 0.20 24.85
C LEU A 223 -52.35 0.14 25.81
N VAL A 224 -52.56 -0.34 27.04
CA VAL A 224 -51.47 -0.56 28.01
C VAL A 224 -50.49 -1.60 27.49
N HIS A 225 -51.01 -2.72 26.96
CA HIS A 225 -50.18 -3.78 26.38
C HIS A 225 -49.33 -3.29 25.20
N LEU A 226 -49.92 -2.59 24.23
CA LEU A 226 -49.19 -2.08 23.07
C LEU A 226 -48.19 -0.97 23.45
N LYS A 227 -48.51 -0.12 24.45
CA LYS A 227 -47.56 0.85 24.99
C LYS A 227 -46.35 0.15 25.59
N HIS A 228 -46.56 -0.87 26.41
CA HIS A 228 -45.49 -1.65 26.98
C HIS A 228 -44.59 -2.30 25.89
N VAL A 229 -45.19 -2.91 24.87
CA VAL A 229 -44.48 -3.44 23.69
C VAL A 229 -43.61 -2.37 23.02
N SER A 230 -44.16 -1.15 22.84
CA SER A 230 -43.40 -0.03 22.25
C SER A 230 -42.27 0.47 23.15
N GLU A 231 -42.48 0.55 24.46
CA GLU A 231 -41.49 0.99 25.45
C GLU A 231 -40.30 0.05 25.54
N GLU A 232 -40.53 -1.27 25.46
CA GLU A 232 -39.45 -2.25 25.40
C GLU A 232 -38.54 -2.04 24.18
N GLY A 233 -39.10 -1.82 22.99
CA GLY A 233 -38.30 -1.52 21.82
C GLY A 233 -37.63 -0.14 21.89
N PHE A 234 -38.28 0.88 22.48
CA PHE A 234 -37.64 2.17 22.75
C PHE A 234 -36.47 2.07 23.72
N ALA A 235 -36.53 1.18 24.71
CA ALA A 235 -35.44 0.95 25.64
C ALA A 235 -34.18 0.43 24.93
N VAL A 236 -34.36 -0.47 23.95
CA VAL A 236 -33.27 -0.98 23.10
C VAL A 236 -32.60 0.15 22.31
N LEU A 237 -33.39 0.99 21.63
CA LEU A 237 -32.87 2.14 20.88
C LEU A 237 -32.19 3.19 21.77
N LYS A 238 -32.73 3.44 22.97
CA LYS A 238 -32.11 4.39 23.92
C LYS A 238 -30.79 3.87 24.48
N LYS A 239 -30.65 2.55 24.67
CA LYS A 239 -29.40 1.94 25.14
C LYS A 239 -28.27 2.10 24.12
N SER A 240 -28.57 1.99 22.81
CA SER A 240 -27.57 2.16 21.74
C SER A 240 -27.21 3.62 21.50
N ILE A 241 -28.12 4.56 21.80
CA ILE A 241 -27.87 6.00 21.74
C ILE A 241 -27.41 6.49 23.12
N LYS A 242 -26.12 6.38 23.42
CA LYS A 242 -25.56 7.06 24.59
C LYS A 242 -25.62 8.57 24.35
N LYS A 243 -26.54 9.25 25.05
CA LYS A 243 -26.40 10.69 25.25
C LYS A 243 -25.15 10.90 26.10
N GLU A 244 -24.20 11.68 25.59
CA GLU A 244 -23.17 12.27 26.44
C GLU A 244 -23.89 13.15 27.46
N ILE A 245 -24.08 12.60 28.66
CA ILE A 245 -24.36 13.42 29.81
C ILE A 245 -23.01 14.01 30.16
N ASN A 246 -22.81 15.25 29.76
CA ASN A 246 -21.71 16.10 30.23
C ASN A 246 -21.73 16.08 31.77
N ASN A 247 -20.90 15.23 32.38
CA ASN A 247 -20.50 15.38 33.77
C ASN A 247 -19.17 16.14 33.76
N PRO A 248 -19.16 17.46 34.03
CA PRO A 248 -17.93 18.21 34.21
C PRO A 248 -17.41 17.96 35.63
N THR A 249 -16.76 16.82 35.84
CA THR A 249 -15.96 16.52 37.04
C THR A 249 -14.92 15.52 36.56
N THR A 250 -13.63 15.81 36.49
CA THR A 250 -12.79 16.64 37.34
C THR A 250 -11.47 16.90 36.61
N ASN A 251 -10.96 18.13 36.73
CA ASN A 251 -9.55 18.55 36.69
C ASN A 251 -8.55 17.65 35.95
N GLU A 252 -8.00 18.11 34.82
CA GLU A 252 -6.56 18.41 34.73
C GLU A 252 -6.17 19.16 33.43
N LYS A 253 -5.50 20.29 33.67
CA LYS A 253 -4.46 20.96 32.88
C LYS A 253 -4.77 21.52 31.48
N LYS A 254 -4.89 22.85 31.50
CA LYS A 254 -4.61 23.81 30.43
C LYS A 254 -3.46 23.37 29.50
N GLY A 255 -3.81 23.17 28.24
CA GLY A 255 -2.96 23.30 27.06
C GLY A 255 -3.86 23.79 25.94
N GLU A 256 -3.57 24.98 25.42
CA GLU A 256 -4.36 25.69 24.41
C GLU A 256 -4.40 24.92 23.09
N ASP A 257 -5.59 24.46 22.72
CA ASP A 257 -6.13 24.38 21.35
C ASP A 257 -7.54 23.72 21.43
N GLU A 258 -8.49 24.43 22.05
CA GLU A 258 -9.91 24.04 22.03
C GLU A 258 -10.50 24.33 20.63
N LYS A 259 -10.25 23.43 19.68
CA LYS A 259 -11.17 23.22 18.58
C LYS A 259 -12.43 22.61 19.17
N VAL A 260 -13.53 23.36 19.09
CA VAL A 260 -14.91 22.94 19.35
C VAL A 260 -15.16 21.60 18.64
N GLU A 261 -14.97 20.51 19.35
CA GLU A 261 -15.29 19.16 18.89
C GLU A 261 -16.80 19.03 19.04
N GLY A 262 -17.53 19.24 17.93
CA GLY A 262 -18.99 19.25 17.94
C GLY A 262 -19.56 17.94 18.46
N ASP A 263 -20.73 18.03 19.12
CA ASP A 263 -21.51 16.92 19.69
C ASP A 263 -21.56 15.68 18.77
N HIS A 264 -20.55 14.81 18.87
CA HIS A 264 -20.46 13.61 18.05
C HIS A 264 -21.14 12.47 18.79
N VAL A 265 -22.40 12.21 18.42
CA VAL A 265 -23.22 11.15 19.00
C VAL A 265 -22.44 9.82 19.01
N ARG A 266 -22.10 9.35 20.20
CA ARG A 266 -21.47 8.05 20.41
C ARG A 266 -22.55 6.98 20.24
N LEU A 267 -22.62 6.44 19.03
CA LEU A 267 -23.56 5.38 18.68
C LEU A 267 -22.92 4.02 18.95
N ASP A 268 -23.47 3.28 19.91
CA ASP A 268 -23.12 1.88 20.11
C ASP A 268 -23.89 1.03 19.09
N LYS A 269 -23.21 0.05 18.48
CA LYS A 269 -23.81 -0.84 17.48
C LYS A 269 -24.91 -1.69 18.13
N LEU A 270 -26.09 -1.72 17.53
CA LEU A 270 -27.13 -2.70 17.85
C LEU A 270 -26.62 -4.10 17.45
N ASP A 271 -26.62 -5.02 18.40
CA ASP A 271 -26.33 -6.41 18.10
C ASP A 271 -27.55 -7.10 17.44
N LYS A 272 -27.35 -8.34 16.99
CA LYS A 272 -28.41 -9.09 16.32
C LYS A 272 -29.62 -9.34 17.22
N THR A 273 -29.40 -9.56 18.52
CA THR A 273 -30.46 -9.79 19.49
C THR A 273 -31.31 -8.54 19.68
N ASP A 274 -30.68 -7.37 19.78
CA ASP A 274 -31.35 -6.08 19.87
C ASP A 274 -32.20 -5.80 18.60
N ILE A 275 -31.68 -6.13 17.41
CA ILE A 275 -32.41 -6.00 16.14
C ILE A 275 -33.62 -6.94 16.09
N ASP A 276 -33.45 -8.21 16.47
CA ASP A 276 -34.53 -9.20 16.49
C ASP A 276 -35.66 -8.77 17.46
N ILE A 277 -35.31 -8.16 18.60
CA ILE A 277 -36.28 -7.55 19.51
C ILE A 277 -37.06 -6.45 18.80
N LEU A 278 -36.38 -5.49 18.15
CA LEU A 278 -37.05 -4.38 17.46
C LEU A 278 -37.99 -4.86 16.36
N GLN A 279 -37.56 -5.82 15.54
CA GLN A 279 -38.39 -6.40 14.48
C GLN A 279 -39.63 -7.10 15.04
N ASN A 280 -39.47 -7.90 16.10
CA ASN A 280 -40.59 -8.59 16.75
C ASN A 280 -41.60 -7.60 17.34
N LYS A 281 -41.13 -6.58 18.08
CA LYS A 281 -42.02 -5.56 18.66
C LYS A 281 -42.72 -4.75 17.57
N PHE A 282 -42.03 -4.41 16.48
CA PHE A 282 -42.65 -3.76 15.33
C PHE A 282 -43.74 -4.65 14.69
N ALA A 283 -43.47 -5.94 14.47
CA ALA A 283 -44.44 -6.87 13.89
C ALA A 283 -45.73 -6.96 14.73
N ILE A 284 -45.63 -6.94 16.06
CA ILE A 284 -46.79 -6.90 16.96
C ILE A 284 -47.58 -5.60 16.78
N LEU A 285 -46.90 -4.44 16.77
CA LEU A 285 -47.55 -3.14 16.60
C LEU A 285 -48.18 -2.97 15.20
N GLU A 286 -47.52 -3.46 14.15
CA GLU A 286 -48.00 -3.43 12.77
C GLU A 286 -49.21 -4.36 12.58
N ALA A 287 -49.19 -5.56 13.18
CA ALA A 287 -50.34 -6.46 13.18
C ALA A 287 -51.56 -5.85 13.87
N ALA A 288 -51.37 -5.18 15.02
CA ALA A 288 -52.45 -4.47 15.70
C ALA A 288 -53.00 -3.32 14.83
N ALA A 289 -52.11 -2.48 14.27
CA ALA A 289 -52.52 -1.37 13.41
C ALA A 289 -53.28 -1.84 12.15
N THR A 290 -52.84 -2.93 11.52
CA THR A 290 -53.48 -3.51 10.33
C THR A 290 -54.86 -4.09 10.68
N VAL A 291 -54.97 -4.83 11.78
CA VAL A 291 -56.26 -5.42 12.20
C VAL A 291 -57.29 -4.34 12.53
N PHE A 292 -56.86 -3.23 13.12
CA PHE A 292 -57.77 -2.13 13.52
C PHE A 292 -57.92 -1.04 12.46
N GLU A 293 -57.29 -1.17 11.29
CA GLU A 293 -57.45 -0.24 10.18
C GLU A 293 -58.89 -0.18 9.67
N SER A 294 -59.58 -1.33 9.64
CA SER A 294 -61.02 -1.35 9.38
C SER A 294 -61.80 -0.96 10.64
N PRO A 295 -62.80 -0.06 10.56
CA PRO A 295 -63.57 0.39 11.72
C PRO A 295 -64.19 -0.77 12.51
N CYS A 296 -63.96 -0.80 13.82
CA CYS A 296 -64.71 -1.64 14.75
C CYS A 296 -65.88 -0.79 15.28
N ALA A 297 -67.13 -1.17 14.98
CA ALA A 297 -68.32 -0.32 15.18
C ALA A 297 -68.52 0.22 16.61
N HIS A 298 -67.84 -0.36 17.60
CA HIS A 298 -68.02 -0.05 19.02
C HIS A 298 -66.74 0.42 19.71
N VAL A 299 -65.63 0.54 18.97
CA VAL A 299 -64.30 0.76 19.53
C VAL A 299 -63.43 1.62 18.61
N ASP A 300 -62.88 2.71 19.15
CA ASP A 300 -62.02 3.67 18.40
C ASP A 300 -60.52 3.39 18.64
N LEU A 301 -60.06 2.23 18.19
CA LEU A 301 -58.66 1.80 18.32
C LEU A 301 -57.78 2.16 17.11
N ASP A 302 -58.38 2.43 15.95
CA ASP A 302 -57.64 2.67 14.69
C ASP A 302 -56.59 3.77 14.85
N LYS A 303 -57.01 4.91 15.42
CA LYS A 303 -56.16 6.07 15.58
C LYS A 303 -54.94 5.76 16.47
N TRP A 304 -55.17 5.14 17.62
CA TRP A 304 -54.14 4.92 18.63
C TRP A 304 -53.13 3.84 18.23
N THR A 305 -53.59 2.74 17.64
CA THR A 305 -52.69 1.66 17.18
C THR A 305 -51.79 2.15 16.05
N LYS A 306 -52.35 2.90 15.08
CA LYS A 306 -51.57 3.56 14.01
C LYS A 306 -50.59 4.59 14.56
N GLU A 307 -50.97 5.38 15.55
CA GLU A 307 -50.09 6.38 16.16
C GLU A 307 -48.92 5.74 16.90
N LEU A 308 -49.15 4.67 17.65
CA LEU A 308 -48.09 3.91 18.32
C LEU A 308 -47.12 3.26 17.31
N ALA A 309 -47.65 2.57 16.29
CA ALA A 309 -46.81 1.97 15.25
C ALA A 309 -45.99 3.05 14.49
N ARG A 310 -46.61 4.19 14.15
CA ARG A 310 -45.93 5.31 13.50
C ARG A 310 -44.86 5.94 14.38
N SER A 311 -45.14 6.13 15.67
CA SER A 311 -44.17 6.63 16.66
C SER A 311 -42.98 5.69 16.77
N PHE A 312 -43.22 4.38 16.78
CA PHE A 312 -42.16 3.38 16.79
C PHE A 312 -41.25 3.48 15.57
N VAL A 313 -41.85 3.52 14.38
CA VAL A 313 -41.11 3.70 13.11
C VAL A 313 -40.31 5.00 13.11
N ASN A 314 -40.86 6.11 13.63
CA ASN A 314 -40.14 7.39 13.71
C ASN A 314 -38.86 7.28 14.54
N GLU A 315 -38.87 6.58 15.67
CA GLU A 315 -37.67 6.40 16.50
C GLU A 315 -36.63 5.51 15.82
N VAL A 316 -37.05 4.42 15.16
CA VAL A 316 -36.13 3.59 14.35
C VAL A 316 -35.52 4.41 13.22
N VAL A 317 -36.32 5.21 12.51
CA VAL A 317 -35.84 6.15 11.48
C VAL A 317 -34.83 7.13 12.08
N GLY A 318 -35.11 7.73 13.23
CA GLY A 318 -34.20 8.64 13.92
C GLY A 318 -32.88 7.98 14.35
N TYR A 319 -32.89 6.69 14.69
CA TYR A 319 -31.67 5.92 14.91
C TYR A 319 -30.88 5.74 13.60
N LEU A 320 -31.53 5.38 12.49
CA LEU A 320 -30.89 5.23 11.18
C LEU A 320 -30.28 6.56 10.68
N GLU A 321 -30.92 7.69 10.96
CA GLU A 321 -30.35 9.02 10.67
C GLU A 321 -29.04 9.25 11.42
N LYS A 322 -28.98 8.87 12.71
CA LYS A 322 -27.75 8.95 13.51
C LYS A 322 -26.67 7.98 13.02
N VAL A 323 -27.05 6.80 12.55
CA VAL A 323 -26.13 5.88 11.86
C VAL A 323 -25.53 6.56 10.62
N GLY A 324 -26.35 7.22 9.80
CA GLY A 324 -25.88 7.98 8.63
C GLY A 324 -24.91 9.11 8.98
N GLN A 325 -25.18 9.84 10.07
CA GLN A 325 -24.26 10.85 10.60
C GLN A 325 -22.93 10.23 11.07
N ARG A 326 -22.99 9.08 11.76
CA ARG A 326 -21.80 8.35 12.22
C ARG A 326 -20.95 7.86 11.05
N ILE A 327 -21.57 7.35 9.98
CA ILE A 327 -20.87 6.96 8.75
C ILE A 327 -20.14 8.16 8.16
N SER A 328 -20.81 9.31 8.07
CA SER A 328 -20.18 10.55 7.55
C SER A 328 -18.97 10.96 8.39
N TYR A 329 -19.09 10.92 9.71
CA TYR A 329 -17.97 11.18 10.64
C TYR A 329 -16.79 10.19 10.47
N LEU A 330 -17.09 8.90 10.28
CA LEU A 330 -16.04 7.89 10.08
C LEU A 330 -15.24 8.18 8.82
N PHE A 331 -15.88 8.62 7.73
CA PHE A 331 -15.18 9.05 6.53
C PHE A 331 -14.28 10.27 6.77
N GLU A 332 -14.76 11.28 7.51
CA GLU A 332 -13.98 12.50 7.80
C GLU A 332 -12.74 12.23 8.65
N LYS A 333 -12.83 11.35 9.65
CA LYS A 333 -11.76 11.14 10.63
C LYS A 333 -10.82 9.98 10.32
N GLN A 334 -11.35 8.86 9.82
CA GLN A 334 -10.60 7.62 9.64
C GLN A 334 -10.29 7.32 8.17
N ARG A 335 -10.92 8.02 7.23
CA ARG A 335 -10.75 7.88 5.77
C ARG A 335 -10.67 6.42 5.34
N TYR A 336 -9.46 5.92 5.06
CA TYR A 336 -9.19 4.58 4.54
C TYR A 336 -9.52 3.43 5.52
N GLU A 337 -9.48 3.66 6.83
CA GLU A 337 -9.81 2.66 7.85
C GLU A 337 -11.31 2.55 8.18
N ALA A 338 -12.12 3.46 7.63
CA ALA A 338 -13.53 3.59 7.98
C ALA A 338 -14.41 2.44 7.46
N LEU A 339 -14.04 1.81 6.34
CA LEU A 339 -14.94 0.94 5.58
C LEU A 339 -15.42 -0.30 6.33
N ASP A 340 -14.60 -0.94 7.17
CA ASP A 340 -15.02 -2.11 7.95
C ASP A 340 -16.10 -1.72 8.99
N LYS A 341 -15.90 -0.59 9.67
CA LYS A 341 -16.88 -0.06 10.64
C LYS A 341 -18.16 0.39 9.93
N ILE A 342 -18.04 0.98 8.74
CA ILE A 342 -19.17 1.38 7.91
C ILE A 342 -19.95 0.14 7.44
N LYS A 343 -19.28 -0.93 7.00
CA LYS A 343 -19.92 -2.20 6.63
C LYS A 343 -20.85 -2.69 7.73
N GLU A 344 -20.33 -2.73 8.96
CA GLU A 344 -21.11 -3.17 10.12
C GLU A 344 -22.34 -2.29 10.38
N LEU A 345 -22.21 -0.97 10.24
CA LEU A 345 -23.33 -0.05 10.38
C LEU A 345 -24.37 -0.22 9.27
N ILE A 346 -23.94 -0.42 8.02
CA ILE A 346 -24.83 -0.66 6.89
C ILE A 346 -25.61 -1.96 7.07
N LEU A 347 -24.99 -3.03 7.58
CA LEU A 347 -25.71 -4.28 7.88
C LEU A 347 -26.83 -4.06 8.91
N VAL A 348 -26.58 -3.28 9.97
CA VAL A 348 -27.63 -2.89 10.92
C VAL A 348 -28.74 -2.10 10.23
N MET A 349 -28.39 -1.19 9.31
CA MET A 349 -29.41 -0.46 8.53
C MET A 349 -30.25 -1.40 7.67
N ASP A 350 -29.64 -2.39 7.01
CA ASP A 350 -30.34 -3.35 6.17
C ASP A 350 -31.31 -4.20 6.97
N ASP A 351 -30.86 -4.75 8.11
CA ASP A 351 -31.69 -5.59 8.96
C ASP A 351 -32.89 -4.79 9.52
N LEU A 352 -32.68 -3.54 9.95
CA LEU A 352 -33.79 -2.68 10.37
C LEU A 352 -34.71 -2.30 9.19
N ARG A 353 -34.17 -2.14 7.99
CA ARG A 353 -34.94 -1.89 6.76
C ARG A 353 -35.66 -3.14 6.23
N SER A 354 -35.56 -4.29 6.87
CA SER A 354 -36.49 -5.40 6.61
C SER A 354 -37.92 -5.06 7.04
N MET A 355 -38.08 -4.12 7.99
CA MET A 355 -39.38 -3.55 8.36
C MET A 355 -39.89 -2.65 7.23
N GLY A 356 -40.97 -3.06 6.54
CA GLY A 356 -41.45 -2.40 5.32
C GLY A 356 -41.69 -0.90 5.48
N SER A 357 -42.30 -0.48 6.59
CA SER A 357 -42.54 0.94 6.90
C SER A 357 -41.24 1.74 7.12
N VAL A 358 -40.21 1.13 7.72
CA VAL A 358 -38.89 1.76 7.91
C VAL A 358 -38.17 1.88 6.57
N LYS A 359 -38.21 0.82 5.74
CA LYS A 359 -37.63 0.81 4.39
C LYS A 359 -38.14 1.97 3.55
N GLN A 360 -39.47 2.13 3.47
CA GLN A 360 -40.13 3.16 2.67
C GLN A 360 -39.72 4.57 3.12
N ARG A 361 -39.64 4.83 4.44
CA ARG A 361 -39.33 6.17 4.95
C ARG A 361 -37.86 6.54 4.89
N THR A 362 -36.98 5.54 4.95
CA THR A 362 -35.52 5.77 4.90
C THR A 362 -34.92 5.55 3.51
N GLU A 363 -35.72 5.18 2.51
CA GLU A 363 -35.24 4.79 1.18
C GLU A 363 -34.29 5.81 0.56
N ARG A 364 -34.71 7.07 0.48
CA ARG A 364 -33.90 8.16 -0.08
C ARG A 364 -32.60 8.37 0.69
N GLN A 365 -32.66 8.44 2.03
CA GLN A 365 -31.49 8.68 2.86
C GLN A 365 -30.50 7.51 2.78
N TYR A 366 -31.00 6.28 2.78
CA TYR A 366 -30.19 5.08 2.63
C TYR A 366 -29.43 5.08 1.30
N TYR A 367 -30.11 5.33 0.17
CA TYR A 367 -29.45 5.41 -1.12
C TYR A 367 -28.41 6.55 -1.18
N GLN A 368 -28.68 7.70 -0.54
CA GLN A 368 -27.70 8.77 -0.43
C GLN A 368 -26.46 8.37 0.37
N ILE A 369 -26.61 7.60 1.44
CA ILE A 369 -25.49 7.07 2.23
C ILE A 369 -24.69 6.07 1.40
N ILE A 370 -25.36 5.13 0.73
CA ILE A 370 -24.73 4.15 -0.16
C ILE A 370 -23.97 4.86 -1.29
N GLU A 371 -24.58 5.86 -1.93
CA GLU A 371 -23.92 6.62 -3.00
C GLU A 371 -22.72 7.43 -2.51
N LYS A 372 -22.76 7.97 -1.29
CA LYS A 372 -21.58 8.60 -0.67
C LYS A 372 -20.45 7.60 -0.45
N ILE A 373 -20.78 6.38 -0.02
CA ILE A 373 -19.80 5.29 0.13
C ILE A 373 -19.18 4.94 -1.22
N PHE A 374 -20.00 4.78 -2.27
CA PHE A 374 -19.50 4.54 -3.63
C PHE A 374 -18.64 5.69 -4.15
N ALA A 375 -19.07 6.94 -3.95
CA ALA A 375 -18.32 8.12 -4.36
C ALA A 375 -16.93 8.17 -3.71
N PHE A 376 -16.85 7.86 -2.41
CA PHE A 376 -15.57 7.76 -1.71
C PHE A 376 -14.68 6.66 -2.30
N VAL A 377 -15.21 5.46 -2.56
CA VAL A 377 -14.41 4.38 -3.18
C VAL A 377 -13.90 4.80 -4.56
N ARG A 378 -14.71 5.51 -5.37
CA ARG A 378 -14.27 6.06 -6.66
C ARG A 378 -13.18 7.13 -6.52
N GLU A 379 -13.23 7.96 -5.49
CA GLU A 379 -12.14 8.92 -5.19
C GLU A 379 -10.86 8.18 -4.79
N VAL A 380 -10.95 7.15 -3.95
CA VAL A 380 -9.78 6.31 -3.58
C VAL A 380 -9.21 5.60 -4.80
N GLN A 381 -10.07 5.09 -5.70
CA GLN A 381 -9.63 4.52 -6.97
C GLN A 381 -8.86 5.55 -7.80
N LYS A 382 -9.40 6.75 -7.97
CA LYS A 382 -8.75 7.83 -8.71
C LYS A 382 -7.37 8.17 -8.12
N ASP A 383 -7.28 8.25 -6.79
CA ASP A 383 -6.01 8.44 -6.08
C ASP A 383 -5.00 7.32 -6.40
N ILE A 384 -5.45 6.06 -6.49
CA ILE A 384 -4.61 4.91 -6.84
C ILE A 384 -4.16 5.00 -8.30
N ASP A 385 -5.07 5.29 -9.23
CA ASP A 385 -4.75 5.42 -10.65
C ASP A 385 -3.71 6.54 -10.87
N GLU A 386 -3.88 7.70 -10.22
CA GLU A 386 -2.90 8.80 -10.26
C GLU A 386 -1.53 8.40 -9.67
N MET A 387 -1.52 7.60 -8.61
CA MET A 387 -0.29 7.06 -7.99
C MET A 387 0.38 6.00 -8.87
N ILE A 388 -0.39 5.14 -9.53
CA ILE A 388 0.11 4.14 -10.47
C ILE A 388 0.66 4.79 -11.73
N ASP A 389 -0.02 5.78 -12.29
CA ASP A 389 0.49 6.57 -13.42
C ASP A 389 1.81 7.29 -13.08
N SER A 390 1.99 7.64 -11.80
CA SER A 390 3.23 8.23 -11.29
C SER A 390 4.37 7.20 -11.12
N LEU A 391 4.06 5.90 -10.96
CA LEU A 391 5.07 4.83 -10.93
C LEU A 391 5.82 4.74 -12.27
N ASN A 392 5.15 5.02 -13.38
CA ASN A 392 5.71 4.94 -14.73
C ASN A 392 6.54 6.17 -15.13
N LYS A 393 6.58 7.21 -14.29
CA LYS A 393 7.30 8.46 -14.58
C LYS A 393 8.65 8.50 -13.85
N PRO A 394 9.76 8.71 -14.56
CA PRO A 394 11.08 8.81 -13.93
C PRO A 394 11.13 10.01 -12.96
N ASN A 395 11.79 9.81 -11.81
CA ASN A 395 12.04 10.82 -10.77
C ASN A 395 10.82 11.35 -9.98
N THR A 396 9.68 10.67 -10.02
CA THR A 396 8.51 11.07 -9.22
C THR A 396 8.61 10.59 -7.77
N ILE A 397 8.47 11.49 -6.80
CA ILE A 397 8.44 11.11 -5.38
C ILE A 397 7.08 10.49 -5.06
N LEU A 398 7.00 9.17 -5.06
CA LEU A 398 5.79 8.44 -4.69
C LEU A 398 5.71 8.19 -3.17
N ASN A 399 4.52 8.41 -2.59
CA ASN A 399 4.22 8.02 -1.22
C ASN A 399 3.64 6.59 -1.17
N TYR A 400 4.51 5.59 -1.05
CA TYR A 400 4.15 4.17 -0.99
C TYR A 400 3.25 3.81 0.20
N ASN A 401 3.35 4.55 1.32
CA ASN A 401 2.45 4.33 2.46
C ASN A 401 1.02 4.72 2.10
N ARG A 402 0.83 5.86 1.40
CA ARG A 402 -0.49 6.25 0.90
C ARG A 402 -1.02 5.27 -0.14
N LEU A 403 -0.18 4.79 -1.05
CA LEU A 403 -0.57 3.74 -2.02
C LEU A 403 -1.05 2.48 -1.29
N TYR A 404 -0.31 2.00 -0.28
CA TYR A 404 -0.70 0.85 0.53
C TYR A 404 -2.02 1.08 1.27
N GLU A 405 -2.22 2.23 1.90
CA GLU A 405 -3.48 2.58 2.59
C GLU A 405 -4.68 2.61 1.62
N CYS A 406 -4.50 3.20 0.43
CA CYS A 406 -5.55 3.24 -0.59
C CYS A 406 -5.87 1.82 -1.12
N VAL A 407 -4.86 1.02 -1.45
CA VAL A 407 -5.07 -0.37 -1.92
C VAL A 407 -5.71 -1.22 -0.82
N MET A 408 -5.32 -1.03 0.44
CA MET A 408 -5.96 -1.68 1.58
C MET A 408 -7.44 -1.26 1.70
N CYS A 409 -7.73 0.03 1.55
CA CYS A 409 -9.10 0.54 1.54
C CYS A 409 -9.96 -0.14 0.45
N VAL A 410 -9.45 -0.24 -0.78
CA VAL A 410 -10.15 -0.95 -1.87
C VAL A 410 -10.28 -2.45 -1.58
N SER A 411 -9.26 -3.09 -0.99
CA SER A 411 -9.36 -4.51 -0.63
C SER A 411 -10.48 -4.77 0.40
N ARG A 412 -10.76 -3.79 1.27
CA ARG A 412 -11.85 -3.80 2.26
C ARG A 412 -13.18 -3.36 1.67
N SER A 413 -13.22 -2.75 0.48
CA SER A 413 -14.46 -2.36 -0.19
C SER A 413 -15.16 -3.51 -0.94
N LYS A 414 -14.65 -4.75 -0.93
CA LYS A 414 -15.25 -5.87 -1.68
C LYS A 414 -16.75 -6.09 -1.43
N TRP A 415 -17.23 -5.83 -0.22
CA TRP A 415 -18.66 -5.97 0.12
C TRP A 415 -19.56 -4.93 -0.56
N ILE A 416 -18.96 -3.87 -1.10
CA ILE A 416 -19.64 -2.79 -1.83
C ILE A 416 -19.97 -3.26 -3.25
N ASP A 417 -19.06 -4.01 -3.88
CA ASP A 417 -19.27 -4.59 -5.22
C ASP A 417 -20.43 -5.60 -5.25
N GLU A 418 -20.62 -6.35 -4.15
CA GLU A 418 -21.75 -7.27 -3.97
C GLU A 418 -23.12 -6.56 -4.01
N ARG A 419 -23.16 -5.24 -3.81
CA ARG A 419 -24.39 -4.43 -3.76
C ARG A 419 -24.71 -3.71 -5.06
N GLN A 420 -23.80 -3.69 -6.02
CA GLN A 420 -24.01 -2.99 -7.28
C GLN A 420 -24.69 -3.92 -8.29
N GLU A 421 -25.96 -3.66 -8.60
CA GLU A 421 -26.67 -4.34 -9.69
C GLU A 421 -25.98 -4.01 -11.02
N GLY A 422 -25.15 -4.92 -11.51
CA GLY A 422 -24.34 -4.71 -12.71
C GLY A 422 -22.93 -5.31 -12.67
N GLY A 423 -22.49 -5.89 -11.55
CA GLY A 423 -21.32 -6.77 -11.47
C GLY A 423 -20.11 -6.28 -12.27
N SER A 424 -19.61 -5.09 -11.97
CA SER A 424 -18.62 -4.45 -12.84
C SER A 424 -17.82 -3.34 -12.14
N SER A 425 -17.14 -3.67 -11.04
CA SER A 425 -15.80 -3.14 -10.84
C SER A 425 -14.99 -4.15 -10.08
N ASN A 426 -14.29 -5.04 -10.80
CA ASN A 426 -13.22 -5.82 -10.19
C ASN A 426 -12.03 -4.88 -9.99
N LEU A 427 -12.22 -3.93 -9.09
CA LEU A 427 -11.39 -2.74 -8.89
C LEU A 427 -10.02 -3.17 -8.34
N MET A 428 -10.03 -4.14 -7.43
CA MET A 428 -8.82 -4.85 -7.02
C MET A 428 -8.13 -5.54 -8.19
N ASP A 429 -8.85 -6.22 -9.09
CA ASP A 429 -8.20 -6.87 -10.24
C ASP A 429 -7.59 -5.86 -11.21
N ALA A 430 -8.25 -4.69 -11.41
CA ALA A 430 -7.71 -3.61 -12.23
C ALA A 430 -6.41 -3.04 -11.62
N ILE A 431 -6.38 -2.86 -10.30
CA ILE A 431 -5.18 -2.45 -9.55
C ILE A 431 -4.10 -3.52 -9.67
N THR A 432 -4.45 -4.79 -9.42
CA THR A 432 -3.54 -5.94 -9.54
C THR A 432 -2.95 -6.01 -10.95
N LYS A 433 -3.77 -5.87 -11.98
CA LYS A 433 -3.33 -5.89 -13.39
C LYS A 433 -2.40 -4.72 -13.69
N SER A 434 -2.71 -3.52 -13.19
CA SER A 434 -1.88 -2.33 -13.44
C SER A 434 -0.53 -2.40 -12.73
N LEU A 435 -0.51 -2.82 -11.45
CA LEU A 435 0.73 -3.06 -10.71
C LEU A 435 1.55 -4.20 -11.32
N THR A 436 0.89 -5.27 -11.78
CA THR A 436 1.54 -6.37 -12.50
C THR A 436 2.15 -5.88 -13.81
N SER A 437 1.45 -5.06 -14.58
CA SER A 437 1.96 -4.45 -15.80
C SER A 437 3.20 -3.59 -15.52
N HIS A 438 3.16 -2.76 -14.48
CA HIS A 438 4.31 -1.96 -14.07
C HIS A 438 5.52 -2.82 -13.66
N LEU A 439 5.30 -3.91 -12.92
CA LEU A 439 6.38 -4.86 -12.60
C LEU A 439 6.94 -5.55 -13.85
N TRP A 440 6.10 -5.88 -14.84
CA TRP A 440 6.57 -6.40 -16.13
C TRP A 440 7.42 -5.38 -16.90
N GLU A 441 7.03 -4.11 -16.92
CA GLU A 441 7.82 -3.04 -17.53
C GLU A 441 9.17 -2.87 -16.81
N LEU A 442 9.17 -2.89 -15.48
CA LEU A 442 10.40 -2.90 -14.69
C LEU A 442 11.27 -4.11 -14.98
N GLN A 443 10.67 -5.30 -15.13
CA GLN A 443 11.40 -6.51 -15.50
C GLN A 443 12.07 -6.35 -16.88
N GLN A 444 11.36 -5.83 -17.87
CA GLN A 444 11.92 -5.58 -19.20
C GLN A 444 13.06 -4.55 -19.16
N SER A 445 12.89 -3.46 -18.41
CA SER A 445 13.97 -2.47 -18.23
C SER A 445 15.19 -3.08 -17.52
N SER A 446 14.97 -3.94 -16.53
CA SER A 446 16.03 -4.63 -15.77
C SER A 446 16.85 -5.58 -16.64
N GLN A 447 16.23 -6.20 -17.66
CA GLN A 447 16.91 -7.08 -18.62
C GLN A 447 17.84 -6.33 -19.57
N GLN A 448 17.63 -5.03 -19.75
CA GLN A 448 18.48 -4.18 -20.58
C GLN A 448 19.70 -3.65 -19.83
N LEU A 449 19.79 -3.86 -18.52
CA LEU A 449 20.91 -3.44 -17.70
C LEU A 449 22.08 -4.42 -17.84
N GLU A 450 23.22 -3.91 -18.28
CA GLU A 450 24.52 -4.58 -18.31
C GLU A 450 25.23 -4.32 -16.97
N LEU A 451 25.13 -5.25 -16.02
CA LEU A 451 25.71 -5.11 -14.67
C LEU A 451 27.14 -5.69 -14.56
N ASP A 452 27.99 -5.35 -15.52
CA ASP A 452 29.37 -5.81 -15.62
C ASP A 452 30.40 -4.75 -15.16
N LEU A 453 31.69 -5.02 -15.39
CA LEU A 453 32.80 -4.16 -14.97
C LEU A 453 32.95 -2.86 -15.78
N ASP A 454 32.38 -2.80 -16.98
CA ASP A 454 32.55 -1.69 -17.90
C ASP A 454 31.35 -0.71 -17.85
N HIS A 455 30.18 -1.17 -17.40
CA HIS A 455 28.92 -0.41 -17.27
C HIS A 455 28.52 -0.12 -15.82
N ARG A 456 29.51 0.35 -15.05
CA ARG A 456 29.40 0.58 -13.61
C ARG A 456 28.23 1.51 -13.22
N ASP A 457 27.97 2.54 -14.02
CA ASP A 457 26.91 3.53 -13.83
C ASP A 457 25.51 2.90 -13.78
N GLN A 458 25.30 1.75 -14.43
CA GLN A 458 24.01 1.03 -14.43
C GLN A 458 23.72 0.32 -13.10
N LEU A 459 24.71 0.15 -12.22
CA LEU A 459 24.48 -0.37 -10.86
C LEU A 459 23.61 0.56 -10.01
N GLU A 460 23.65 1.87 -10.28
CA GLU A 460 22.79 2.84 -9.60
C GLU A 460 21.32 2.65 -10.01
N GLU A 461 21.07 2.40 -11.29
CA GLU A 461 19.74 2.10 -11.80
C GLU A 461 19.20 0.78 -11.24
N ALA A 462 20.01 -0.28 -11.25
CA ALA A 462 19.66 -1.55 -10.61
C ALA A 462 19.33 -1.39 -9.11
N ARG A 463 20.11 -0.56 -8.40
CA ARG A 463 19.86 -0.23 -6.98
C ARG A 463 18.53 0.48 -6.80
N ASN A 464 18.22 1.46 -7.65
CA ASN A 464 16.97 2.21 -7.61
C ASN A 464 15.78 1.27 -7.84
N THR A 465 15.89 0.35 -8.80
CA THR A 465 14.89 -0.69 -9.05
C THR A 465 14.70 -1.60 -7.84
N VAL A 466 15.77 -2.13 -7.25
CA VAL A 466 15.66 -2.99 -6.04
C VAL A 466 15.03 -2.23 -4.87
N THR A 467 15.41 -0.97 -4.66
CA THR A 467 14.84 -0.11 -3.60
C THR A 467 13.36 0.13 -3.83
N HIS A 468 12.96 0.37 -5.08
CA HIS A 468 11.58 0.54 -5.50
C HIS A 468 10.75 -0.72 -5.24
N LEU A 469 11.27 -1.88 -5.65
CA LEU A 469 10.66 -3.19 -5.40
C LEU A 469 10.48 -3.49 -3.90
N GLU A 470 11.44 -3.12 -3.06
CA GLU A 470 11.31 -3.32 -1.61
C GLU A 470 10.22 -2.42 -0.99
N LYS A 471 10.04 -1.19 -1.50
CA LYS A 471 8.95 -0.32 -1.05
C LYS A 471 7.57 -0.87 -1.44
N LEU A 472 7.46 -1.60 -2.56
CA LEU A 472 6.23 -2.27 -2.99
C LEU A 472 5.95 -3.56 -2.22
N ARG A 473 6.91 -4.11 -1.48
CA ARG A 473 6.78 -5.39 -0.75
C ARG A 473 5.57 -5.46 0.17
N ARG A 474 5.17 -4.35 0.82
CA ARG A 474 3.99 -4.35 1.70
C ARG A 474 2.70 -4.69 0.96
N LEU A 475 2.61 -4.39 -0.35
CA LEU A 475 1.45 -4.73 -1.16
C LEU A 475 1.31 -6.23 -1.41
N GLU A 476 2.36 -7.04 -1.21
CA GLU A 476 2.30 -8.50 -1.35
C GLU A 476 1.31 -9.15 -0.38
N GLU A 477 1.06 -8.53 0.78
CA GLU A 477 0.05 -8.99 1.74
C GLU A 477 -1.38 -8.91 1.19
N LEU A 478 -1.61 -7.95 0.28
CA LEU A 478 -2.92 -7.67 -0.33
C LEU A 478 -3.03 -8.27 -1.74
N ILE A 479 -1.91 -8.37 -2.47
CA ILE A 479 -1.79 -8.85 -3.85
C ILE A 479 -0.63 -9.84 -3.93
N PRO A 480 -0.85 -11.12 -3.58
CA PRO A 480 0.21 -12.13 -3.53
C PRO A 480 0.93 -12.35 -4.86
N GLU A 481 0.27 -12.08 -5.98
CA GLU A 481 0.79 -12.20 -7.36
C GLU A 481 2.07 -11.38 -7.57
N LEU A 482 2.21 -10.25 -6.87
CA LEU A 482 3.41 -9.39 -6.96
C LEU A 482 4.66 -10.07 -6.41
N THR A 483 4.50 -11.04 -5.49
CA THR A 483 5.62 -11.71 -4.82
C THR A 483 6.53 -12.46 -5.80
N HIS A 484 5.92 -13.18 -6.75
CA HIS A 484 6.67 -13.95 -7.73
C HIS A 484 7.45 -13.01 -8.67
N LEU A 485 6.76 -12.02 -9.23
CA LEU A 485 7.33 -11.05 -10.16
C LEU A 485 8.47 -10.26 -9.51
N ARG A 486 8.28 -9.76 -8.29
CA ARG A 486 9.33 -9.06 -7.56
C ARG A 486 10.58 -9.93 -7.38
N LYS A 487 10.41 -11.18 -6.94
CA LYS A 487 11.53 -12.11 -6.76
C LYS A 487 12.23 -12.40 -8.08
N GLU A 488 11.47 -12.57 -9.16
CA GLU A 488 12.01 -12.80 -10.49
C GLU A 488 12.87 -11.62 -10.98
N ILE A 489 12.39 -10.39 -10.84
CA ILE A 489 13.16 -9.18 -11.19
C ILE A 489 14.43 -9.07 -10.34
N VAL A 490 14.32 -9.29 -9.02
CA VAL A 490 15.50 -9.28 -8.14
C VAL A 490 16.51 -10.35 -8.59
N CYS A 491 16.07 -11.59 -8.86
CA CYS A 491 16.95 -12.64 -9.36
C CYS A 491 17.62 -12.26 -10.70
N GLN A 492 16.89 -11.61 -11.62
CA GLN A 492 17.43 -11.15 -12.91
C GLN A 492 18.52 -10.09 -12.73
N LEU A 493 18.40 -9.20 -11.74
CA LEU A 493 19.42 -8.21 -11.41
C LEU A 493 20.61 -8.82 -10.65
N GLU A 494 20.37 -9.81 -9.79
CA GLU A 494 21.43 -10.45 -9.00
C GLU A 494 22.32 -11.39 -9.83
N GLN A 495 21.76 -12.09 -10.83
CA GLN A 495 22.49 -13.08 -11.64
C GLN A 495 23.71 -12.52 -12.40
N PRO A 496 23.61 -11.40 -13.15
CA PRO A 496 24.77 -10.79 -13.82
C PRO A 496 25.85 -10.38 -12.83
N ILE A 497 25.48 -9.83 -11.67
CA ILE A 497 26.43 -9.47 -10.61
C ILE A 497 27.15 -10.73 -10.11
N GLN A 498 26.42 -11.81 -9.83
CA GLN A 498 27.02 -13.08 -9.41
C GLN A 498 27.97 -13.66 -10.46
N ALA A 499 27.63 -13.56 -11.76
CA ALA A 499 28.50 -13.99 -12.85
C ALA A 499 29.79 -13.17 -12.91
N THR A 500 29.70 -11.84 -12.72
CA THR A 500 30.85 -10.94 -12.62
C THR A 500 31.71 -11.26 -11.40
N LEU A 501 31.11 -11.46 -10.23
CA LEU A 501 31.82 -11.89 -9.01
C LEU A 501 32.54 -13.23 -9.20
N ALA A 502 31.88 -14.22 -9.82
CA ALA A 502 32.50 -15.51 -10.11
C ALA A 502 33.66 -15.39 -11.11
N THR A 503 33.62 -14.41 -12.01
CA THR A 503 34.71 -14.10 -12.94
C THR A 503 35.87 -13.44 -12.20
N ILE A 504 35.62 -12.44 -11.36
CA ILE A 504 36.64 -11.82 -10.49
C ILE A 504 37.32 -12.88 -9.60
N GLN A 505 36.53 -13.73 -8.94
CA GLN A 505 37.06 -14.79 -8.07
C GLN A 505 37.91 -15.81 -8.85
N ARG A 506 37.60 -16.08 -10.13
CA ARG A 506 38.41 -16.94 -11.00
C ARG A 506 39.70 -16.23 -11.45
N GLU A 507 39.61 -14.97 -11.87
CA GLU A 507 40.75 -14.15 -12.32
C GLU A 507 41.84 -14.07 -11.24
N PHE A 508 41.44 -13.82 -9.98
CA PHE A 508 42.37 -13.77 -8.85
C PHE A 508 42.64 -15.15 -8.20
N ALA A 509 42.12 -16.24 -8.77
CA ALA A 509 42.22 -17.61 -8.24
C ALA A 509 41.80 -17.77 -6.76
N LEU A 510 40.88 -16.93 -6.27
CA LEU A 510 40.53 -16.78 -4.85
C LEU A 510 39.75 -17.97 -4.26
N LYS A 511 39.31 -18.92 -5.10
CA LYS A 511 38.47 -20.07 -4.70
C LYS A 511 39.23 -21.28 -4.14
N LYS A 512 40.57 -21.32 -4.18
CA LYS A 512 41.36 -22.43 -3.61
C LYS A 512 42.17 -21.96 -2.41
N GLU A 513 42.15 -22.75 -1.33
CA GLU A 513 42.84 -22.53 -0.03
C GLU A 513 44.36 -22.28 -0.08
N ASN A 514 44.94 -22.18 -1.27
CA ASN A 514 46.38 -22.04 -1.45
C ASN A 514 46.72 -20.88 -2.40
N VAL A 515 46.14 -19.71 -2.11
CA VAL A 515 46.62 -18.42 -2.64
C VAL A 515 48.15 -18.34 -2.43
N ASN A 516 48.66 -18.82 -1.29
CA ASN A 516 50.09 -18.93 -0.99
C ASN A 516 50.87 -19.81 -1.98
N GLN A 517 50.33 -20.95 -2.45
CA GLN A 517 51.08 -21.81 -3.40
C GLN A 517 51.15 -21.22 -4.81
N GLN A 518 50.20 -20.38 -5.22
CA GLN A 518 50.29 -19.71 -6.52
C GLN A 518 51.34 -18.58 -6.46
N TYR A 519 51.40 -17.85 -5.35
CA TYR A 519 52.49 -16.90 -5.07
C TYR A 519 53.86 -17.59 -5.00
N GLU A 520 53.98 -18.71 -4.29
CA GLU A 520 55.22 -19.48 -4.21
C GLU A 520 55.66 -20.02 -5.58
N ARG A 521 54.71 -20.45 -6.43
CA ARG A 521 55.01 -20.87 -7.82
C ARG A 521 55.45 -19.70 -8.71
N GLU A 522 54.84 -18.53 -8.58
CA GLU A 522 55.24 -17.33 -9.32
C GLU A 522 56.62 -16.82 -8.86
N ILE A 523 56.89 -16.78 -7.55
CA ILE A 523 58.21 -16.48 -6.99
C ILE A 523 59.26 -17.50 -7.48
N ALA A 524 58.92 -18.80 -7.54
CA ALA A 524 59.83 -19.83 -8.03
C ALA A 524 60.11 -19.74 -9.54
N LYS A 525 59.15 -19.29 -10.36
CA LYS A 525 59.37 -19.02 -11.80
C LYS A 525 60.26 -17.79 -12.02
N VAL A 526 60.12 -16.79 -11.16
CA VAL A 526 60.93 -15.56 -11.19
C VAL A 526 62.41 -15.86 -10.93
N THR A 527 62.73 -16.89 -10.15
CA THR A 527 64.11 -17.39 -9.98
C THR A 527 64.66 -18.20 -11.16
N SER A 528 63.86 -18.56 -12.18
CA SER A 528 64.27 -19.50 -13.24
C SER A 528 64.22 -18.97 -14.68
N TYR A 529 63.80 -17.73 -14.93
CA TYR A 529 63.68 -17.16 -16.29
C TYR A 529 64.16 -15.70 -16.37
N ASN A 530 65.19 -15.46 -17.19
CA ASN A 530 65.82 -14.13 -17.43
C ASN A 530 65.00 -13.22 -18.38
N GLY A 531 63.69 -13.16 -18.21
CA GLY A 531 62.81 -12.30 -19.02
C GLY A 531 61.62 -11.85 -18.20
N TYR A 532 61.75 -10.70 -17.53
CA TYR A 532 60.70 -10.16 -16.66
C TYR A 532 59.57 -9.52 -17.48
N HIS A 533 58.38 -10.09 -17.39
CA HIS A 533 57.15 -9.49 -17.88
C HIS A 533 56.29 -8.99 -16.71
N PHE A 534 55.81 -7.75 -16.79
CA PHE A 534 54.91 -7.04 -15.86
C PHE A 534 53.52 -7.68 -15.64
N GLY A 535 53.34 -8.98 -15.85
CA GLY A 535 52.03 -9.62 -16.02
C GLY A 535 51.29 -10.07 -14.74
N VAL A 536 51.80 -9.81 -13.54
CA VAL A 536 51.19 -10.37 -12.30
C VAL A 536 50.02 -9.52 -11.79
N LEU A 537 50.09 -8.20 -11.95
CA LEU A 537 49.02 -7.27 -11.57
C LEU A 537 48.75 -6.32 -12.73
N ASP A 538 47.56 -6.40 -13.33
CA ASP A 538 47.05 -5.35 -14.23
C ASP A 538 46.39 -4.26 -13.36
N PRO A 539 47.03 -3.09 -13.19
CA PRO A 539 46.54 -2.09 -12.26
C PRO A 539 45.26 -1.40 -12.78
N VAL A 540 45.10 -1.23 -14.09
CA VAL A 540 43.91 -0.62 -14.68
C VAL A 540 42.70 -1.52 -14.45
N ARG A 541 42.84 -2.82 -14.73
CA ARG A 541 41.77 -3.81 -14.52
C ARG A 541 41.46 -4.01 -13.04
N THR A 542 42.47 -4.08 -12.18
CA THR A 542 42.28 -4.29 -10.74
C THR A 542 41.57 -3.11 -10.07
N GLU A 543 41.89 -1.89 -10.48
CA GLU A 543 41.23 -0.68 -9.98
C GLU A 543 39.75 -0.63 -10.40
N LYS A 544 39.44 -1.01 -11.65
CA LYS A 544 38.04 -1.18 -12.11
C LYS A 544 37.28 -2.21 -11.24
N ILE A 545 37.90 -3.36 -10.94
CA ILE A 545 37.31 -4.40 -10.08
C ILE A 545 37.05 -3.88 -8.66
N LEU A 546 38.00 -3.17 -8.06
CA LEU A 546 37.83 -2.59 -6.73
C LEU A 546 36.68 -1.57 -6.70
N LEU A 547 36.58 -0.71 -7.71
CA LEU A 547 35.50 0.28 -7.82
C LEU A 547 34.14 -0.40 -7.94
N TYR A 548 34.02 -1.39 -8.83
CA TYR A 548 32.80 -2.19 -9.01
C TYR A 548 32.38 -2.85 -7.68
N LEU A 549 33.30 -3.56 -7.01
CA LEU A 549 33.00 -4.24 -5.75
C LEU A 549 32.59 -3.27 -4.62
N LYS A 550 33.26 -2.12 -4.53
CA LYS A 550 32.91 -1.06 -3.55
C LYS A 550 31.51 -0.51 -3.82
N GLU A 551 31.13 -0.33 -5.08
CA GLU A 551 29.80 0.14 -5.44
C GLU A 551 28.71 -0.92 -5.25
N CYS A 552 28.94 -2.17 -5.66
CA CYS A 552 28.04 -3.28 -5.35
C CYS A 552 27.81 -3.41 -3.83
N LYS A 553 28.85 -3.19 -3.01
CA LYS A 553 28.75 -3.16 -1.55
C LYS A 553 27.91 -1.99 -1.04
N ALA A 554 28.04 -0.81 -1.65
CA ALA A 554 27.27 0.38 -1.30
C ALA A 554 25.80 0.30 -1.75
N SER A 555 25.53 -0.40 -2.85
CA SER A 555 24.19 -0.53 -3.44
C SER A 555 23.23 -1.40 -2.64
N ALA A 556 23.66 -2.00 -1.53
CA ALA A 556 22.82 -2.69 -0.55
C ALA A 556 21.79 -3.64 -1.22
N PHE A 557 22.25 -4.55 -2.08
CA PHE A 557 21.49 -5.72 -2.54
C PHE A 557 21.23 -6.67 -1.36
N SER A 558 20.39 -6.23 -0.43
CA SER A 558 20.20 -6.83 0.88
C SER A 558 18.78 -7.36 0.99
N THR A 559 18.43 -8.33 0.14
CA THR A 559 17.22 -9.10 0.40
C THR A 559 17.56 -10.18 1.43
N ASN A 560 17.17 -9.96 2.70
CA ASN A 560 17.08 -11.05 3.68
C ASN A 560 15.91 -11.94 3.27
N THR A 561 16.06 -12.66 2.16
CA THR A 561 15.09 -13.67 1.73
C THR A 561 15.40 -14.94 2.49
N THR A 562 15.25 -14.89 3.82
CA THR A 562 15.26 -16.10 4.64
C THR A 562 13.99 -16.85 4.29
N SER A 563 14.14 -17.82 3.37
CA SER A 563 13.13 -18.81 3.05
C SER A 563 12.77 -19.57 4.32
N ASN A 564 11.72 -19.11 5.02
CA ASN A 564 11.09 -19.88 6.07
C ASN A 564 10.32 -21.04 5.41
N LYS A 565 11.03 -22.11 5.06
CA LYS A 565 10.42 -23.43 4.77
C LYS A 565 9.87 -23.98 6.08
N THR A 566 8.65 -23.58 6.45
CA THR A 566 7.85 -24.31 7.45
C THR A 566 7.41 -25.64 6.83
N ALA A 567 8.09 -26.71 7.22
CA ALA A 567 7.64 -28.08 6.99
C ALA A 567 6.31 -28.31 7.73
N LYS A 568 5.19 -28.31 7.00
CA LYS A 568 3.95 -28.96 7.44
C LYS A 568 3.73 -30.19 6.58
N THR A 569 4.03 -31.33 7.18
CA THR A 569 3.58 -32.66 6.77
C THR A 569 2.06 -32.74 6.72
N SER A 570 1.50 -33.18 5.59
CA SER A 570 0.19 -33.84 5.52
C SER A 570 0.24 -34.97 4.50
N PRO A 571 -0.25 -36.19 4.81
CA PRO A 571 -0.15 -37.36 3.93
C PRO A 571 -1.43 -37.61 3.10
N HIS A 572 -1.28 -38.40 2.02
CA HIS A 572 -2.27 -38.98 1.08
C HIS A 572 -2.71 -38.06 -0.07
N ARG A 573 -2.55 -38.42 -1.36
CA ARG A 573 -3.02 -39.61 -2.12
C ARG A 573 -2.32 -39.67 -3.53
N PRO A 574 -2.56 -40.65 -4.44
CA PRO A 574 -1.48 -41.36 -5.12
C PRO A 574 -1.33 -41.10 -6.64
N ALA A 575 -0.09 -41.27 -7.08
CA ALA A 575 0.39 -41.84 -8.34
C ALA A 575 -0.47 -41.72 -9.60
N ILE A 576 0.02 -40.90 -10.55
CA ILE A 576 -0.04 -41.20 -11.98
C ILE A 576 1.40 -41.10 -12.51
N HIS A 577 1.85 -42.17 -13.15
CA HIS A 577 3.16 -42.34 -13.78
C HIS A 577 3.33 -41.45 -15.02
N GLY A 578 4.52 -40.88 -15.19
CA GLY A 578 5.00 -40.39 -16.49
C GLY A 578 6.13 -39.37 -16.35
N GLU A 579 7.36 -39.86 -16.39
CA GLU A 579 8.57 -39.19 -16.90
C GLU A 579 8.92 -37.79 -16.33
N GLU A 580 9.67 -37.77 -15.23
CA GLU A 580 10.51 -36.61 -14.86
C GLU A 580 11.65 -37.07 -13.90
N GLU A 581 12.53 -37.94 -14.42
CA GLU A 581 13.86 -38.15 -13.83
C GLU A 581 14.81 -37.18 -14.53
N ASP A 582 15.08 -36.03 -13.89
CA ASP A 582 16.36 -35.29 -13.97
C ASP A 582 16.42 -33.95 -13.20
N ILE A 583 15.38 -33.52 -12.47
CA ILE A 583 15.38 -32.20 -11.76
C ILE A 583 15.37 -32.31 -10.22
N LYS A 584 16.03 -33.31 -9.61
CA LYS A 584 16.02 -33.46 -8.14
C LYS A 584 17.37 -33.35 -7.42
N GLU A 585 18.43 -32.90 -8.09
CA GLU A 585 19.77 -32.80 -7.47
C GLU A 585 20.39 -31.39 -7.39
N MET A 586 19.61 -30.29 -7.51
CA MET A 586 20.13 -28.92 -7.35
C MET A 586 19.70 -28.17 -6.08
N ASP A 587 18.88 -28.76 -5.21
CA ASP A 587 18.06 -27.96 -4.29
C ASP A 587 18.59 -27.78 -2.85
N ASN A 588 19.87 -28.08 -2.59
CA ASN A 588 20.47 -27.94 -1.24
C ASN A 588 21.82 -27.20 -1.19
N LYS A 589 22.16 -26.38 -2.19
CA LYS A 589 23.22 -25.38 -2.01
C LYS A 589 22.64 -24.19 -1.28
N THR A 590 23.03 -24.03 -0.02
CA THR A 590 22.80 -22.83 0.80
C THR A 590 23.37 -21.63 0.03
N PHE A 591 22.53 -20.93 -0.74
CA PHE A 591 22.94 -19.74 -1.46
C PHE A 591 23.38 -18.70 -0.43
N VAL A 592 24.65 -18.31 -0.50
CA VAL A 592 25.16 -17.19 0.27
C VAL A 592 24.48 -15.93 -0.27
N PRO A 593 23.91 -15.06 0.58
CA PRO A 593 23.27 -13.83 0.12
C PRO A 593 24.24 -13.00 -0.73
N LEU A 594 23.78 -12.43 -1.85
CA LEU A 594 24.63 -11.67 -2.78
C LEU A 594 25.50 -10.63 -2.07
N LYS A 595 24.92 -9.91 -1.10
CA LYS A 595 25.65 -8.96 -0.24
C LYS A 595 26.89 -9.58 0.41
N GLN A 596 26.75 -10.78 0.95
CA GLN A 596 27.85 -11.50 1.59
C GLN A 596 28.87 -11.98 0.56
N ASP A 597 28.43 -12.40 -0.64
CA ASP A 597 29.34 -12.77 -1.73
C ASP A 597 30.16 -11.58 -2.26
N VAL A 598 29.54 -10.39 -2.39
CA VAL A 598 30.25 -9.15 -2.72
C VAL A 598 31.30 -8.82 -1.64
N ILE A 599 30.91 -8.88 -0.36
CA ILE A 599 31.81 -8.62 0.77
C ILE A 599 32.97 -9.63 0.77
N ASN A 600 32.68 -10.92 0.61
CA ASN A 600 33.68 -11.97 0.59
C ASN A 600 34.66 -11.76 -0.58
N THR A 601 34.14 -11.46 -1.77
CA THR A 601 34.97 -11.21 -2.96
C THR A 601 35.86 -9.99 -2.77
N LEU A 602 35.32 -8.89 -2.23
CA LEU A 602 36.09 -7.69 -1.91
C LEU A 602 37.21 -8.00 -0.92
N VAL A 603 36.91 -8.68 0.19
CA VAL A 603 37.91 -9.06 1.20
C VAL A 603 39.02 -9.93 0.60
N LEU A 604 38.66 -10.85 -0.32
CA LEU A 604 39.64 -11.71 -0.99
C LEU A 604 40.55 -10.91 -1.94
N VAL A 605 40.02 -9.94 -2.69
CA VAL A 605 40.81 -9.04 -3.54
C VAL A 605 41.70 -8.13 -2.70
N GLU A 606 41.17 -7.55 -1.61
CA GLU A 606 41.95 -6.72 -0.67
C GLU A 606 43.09 -7.53 -0.02
N ARG A 607 42.83 -8.79 0.35
CA ARG A 607 43.86 -9.69 0.87
C ARG A 607 44.93 -9.96 -0.18
N PHE A 608 44.55 -10.28 -1.42
CA PHE A 608 45.47 -10.48 -2.53
C PHE A 608 46.39 -9.25 -2.71
N LEU A 609 45.84 -8.04 -2.68
CA LEU A 609 46.63 -6.81 -2.83
C LEU A 609 47.63 -6.60 -1.68
N ARG A 610 47.26 -6.94 -0.45
CA ARG A 610 48.18 -6.90 0.71
C ARG A 610 49.31 -7.92 0.56
N GLU A 611 48.99 -9.15 0.16
CA GLU A 611 50.02 -10.18 -0.06
C GLU A 611 50.93 -9.84 -1.24
N TYR A 612 50.37 -9.29 -2.32
CA TYR A 612 51.16 -8.77 -3.44
C TYR A 612 52.12 -7.67 -2.99
N SER A 613 51.63 -6.74 -2.17
CA SER A 613 52.48 -5.68 -1.61
C SER A 613 53.61 -6.26 -0.73
N ASN A 614 53.30 -7.23 0.13
CA ASN A 614 54.29 -7.91 0.96
C ASN A 614 55.36 -8.60 0.10
N MET A 615 54.96 -9.25 -1.00
CA MET A 615 55.89 -9.87 -1.95
C MET A 615 56.80 -8.83 -2.61
N VAL A 616 56.25 -7.72 -3.12
CA VAL A 616 57.05 -6.64 -3.72
C VAL A 616 58.04 -6.07 -2.69
N GLN A 617 57.58 -5.84 -1.45
CA GLN A 617 58.43 -5.39 -0.35
C GLN A 617 59.53 -6.41 -0.02
N HIS A 618 59.20 -7.70 0.00
CA HIS A 618 60.15 -8.77 0.26
C HIS A 618 61.21 -8.87 -0.83
N GLN A 619 60.84 -8.73 -2.11
CA GLN A 619 61.78 -8.69 -3.23
C GLN A 619 62.72 -7.47 -3.14
N LEU A 620 62.18 -6.28 -2.83
CA LEU A 620 63.01 -5.09 -2.58
C LEU A 620 63.95 -5.25 -1.38
N ASN A 621 63.56 -6.03 -0.37
CA ASN A 621 64.38 -6.31 0.81
C ASN A 621 65.47 -7.36 0.54
N LEU A 622 65.14 -8.47 -0.12
CA LEU A 622 66.04 -9.60 -0.43
C LEU A 622 67.14 -9.26 -1.43
N SER A 623 66.92 -8.29 -2.32
CA SER A 623 67.94 -7.81 -3.24
C SER A 623 69.01 -7.02 -2.46
N HIS A 624 69.88 -7.76 -1.77
CA HIS A 624 71.14 -7.26 -1.25
C HIS A 624 72.14 -7.27 -2.38
N VAL A 625 72.53 -6.08 -2.84
CA VAL A 625 73.70 -5.90 -3.70
C VAL A 625 74.91 -6.27 -2.86
N SER A 626 75.38 -7.51 -3.00
CA SER A 626 76.47 -8.04 -2.20
C SER A 626 77.77 -7.35 -2.57
N GLU A 627 78.42 -6.69 -1.61
CA GLU A 627 79.68 -5.96 -1.81
C GLU A 627 80.89 -6.89 -1.98
N ASN A 628 80.70 -8.20 -2.15
CA ASN A 628 81.78 -9.17 -2.16
C ASN A 628 82.69 -8.98 -3.38
N ASP A 629 84.00 -8.83 -3.19
CA ASP A 629 84.96 -8.44 -4.24
C ASP A 629 85.10 -9.47 -5.39
N ASN A 630 84.50 -10.65 -5.24
CA ASN A 630 84.43 -11.73 -6.22
C ASN A 630 83.07 -11.87 -6.92
N SER A 631 82.11 -10.96 -6.72
CA SER A 631 80.80 -11.05 -7.37
C SER A 631 80.93 -10.88 -8.89
N ASP A 632 80.27 -11.76 -9.65
CA ASP A 632 80.13 -11.60 -11.09
C ASP A 632 79.35 -10.31 -11.39
N ASN A 633 79.92 -9.44 -12.22
CA ASN A 633 79.28 -8.18 -12.62
C ASN A 633 77.90 -8.43 -13.27
N ALA A 634 77.71 -9.59 -13.92
CA ALA A 634 76.44 -9.99 -14.50
C ALA A 634 75.33 -10.14 -13.44
N GLN A 635 75.64 -10.77 -12.30
CA GLN A 635 74.69 -10.97 -11.20
C GLN A 635 74.28 -9.63 -10.55
N THR A 636 75.22 -8.69 -10.44
CA THR A 636 74.93 -7.36 -9.90
C THR A 636 74.01 -6.57 -10.83
N ILE A 637 74.25 -6.62 -12.15
CA ILE A 637 73.40 -5.97 -13.14
C ILE A 637 71.97 -6.53 -13.09
N GLU A 638 71.82 -7.85 -13.01
CA GLU A 638 70.52 -8.52 -12.90
C GLU A 638 69.77 -8.12 -11.63
N GLN A 639 70.44 -8.09 -10.48
CA GLN A 639 69.83 -7.64 -9.22
C GLN A 639 69.38 -6.17 -9.27
N VAL A 640 70.19 -5.30 -9.87
CA VAL A 640 69.85 -3.88 -10.03
C VAL A 640 68.66 -3.71 -10.97
N GLU A 641 68.57 -4.49 -12.04
CA GLU A 641 67.44 -4.48 -12.97
C GLU A 641 66.13 -4.92 -12.28
N ILE A 642 66.18 -5.96 -11.45
CA ILE A 642 65.03 -6.41 -10.65
C ILE A 642 64.56 -5.31 -9.70
N ILE A 643 65.49 -4.69 -8.97
CA ILE A 643 65.19 -3.56 -8.07
C ILE A 643 64.56 -2.40 -8.86
N TYR A 644 65.19 -2.00 -9.97
CA TYR A 644 64.73 -0.91 -10.81
C TYR A 644 63.29 -1.13 -11.28
N ASN A 645 63.00 -2.33 -11.78
CA ASN A 645 61.67 -2.68 -12.26
C ASN A 645 60.62 -2.62 -11.15
N ARG A 646 60.93 -3.12 -9.94
CA ARG A 646 60.00 -3.06 -8.79
C ARG A 646 59.80 -1.67 -8.25
N LEU A 647 60.83 -0.84 -8.18
CA LEU A 647 60.66 0.56 -7.77
C LEU A 647 59.86 1.35 -8.78
N ASN A 648 60.09 1.11 -10.07
CA ASN A 648 59.32 1.74 -11.13
C ASN A 648 57.85 1.33 -11.07
N GLU A 649 57.57 0.05 -10.79
CA GLU A 649 56.22 -0.45 -10.56
C GLU A 649 55.55 0.24 -9.37
N VAL A 650 56.21 0.26 -8.20
CA VAL A 650 55.67 0.89 -6.98
C VAL A 650 55.45 2.39 -7.19
N LYS A 651 56.38 3.08 -7.87
CA LYS A 651 56.24 4.49 -8.24
C LYS A 651 55.03 4.70 -9.17
N LYS A 652 54.88 3.85 -10.19
CA LYS A 652 53.73 3.91 -11.11
C LYS A 652 52.40 3.69 -10.37
N LEU A 653 52.34 2.72 -9.46
CA LEU A 653 51.14 2.48 -8.63
C LEU A 653 50.84 3.70 -7.74
N LYS A 654 51.86 4.28 -7.10
CA LYS A 654 51.71 5.47 -6.27
C LYS A 654 51.18 6.68 -7.06
N ASP A 655 51.73 6.90 -8.25
CA ASP A 655 51.47 8.12 -9.04
C ASP A 655 50.18 8.00 -9.87
N GLN A 656 49.82 6.79 -10.35
CA GLN A 656 48.73 6.59 -11.32
C GLN A 656 47.55 5.75 -10.79
N HIS A 657 47.73 4.93 -9.74
CA HIS A 657 46.74 3.96 -9.27
C HIS A 657 46.62 3.97 -7.73
N PHE A 658 46.26 5.14 -7.19
CA PHE A 658 46.26 5.39 -5.75
C PHE A 658 45.44 4.36 -4.94
N MET A 659 44.28 3.92 -5.45
CA MET A 659 43.44 2.92 -4.75
C MET A 659 44.13 1.58 -4.55
N ILE A 660 45.03 1.18 -5.44
CA ILE A 660 45.84 -0.03 -5.28
C ILE A 660 46.99 0.24 -4.31
N PHE A 661 47.61 1.42 -4.41
CA PHE A 661 48.71 1.82 -3.53
C PHE A 661 48.29 1.96 -2.05
N GLU A 662 47.01 2.17 -1.74
CA GLU A 662 46.50 2.15 -0.35
C GLU A 662 46.82 0.85 0.40
N TYR A 663 47.02 -0.26 -0.31
CA TYR A 663 47.38 -1.56 0.27
C TYR A 663 48.90 -1.74 0.44
N PHE A 664 49.72 -0.78 -0.02
CA PHE A 664 51.17 -0.79 0.16
C PHE A 664 51.61 -0.06 1.43
N PRO A 665 52.75 -0.45 2.05
CA PRO A 665 53.37 0.34 3.10
C PRO A 665 53.63 1.76 2.61
N LYS A 666 53.07 2.77 3.29
CA LYS A 666 53.21 4.18 2.87
C LYS A 666 54.66 4.65 2.79
N ASP A 667 55.53 3.99 3.55
CA ASP A 667 56.95 4.27 3.67
C ASP A 667 57.83 3.38 2.76
N VAL A 668 57.26 2.57 1.85
CA VAL A 668 58.03 1.66 0.99
C VAL A 668 59.10 2.39 0.16
N MET A 669 58.74 3.52 -0.46
CA MET A 669 59.67 4.32 -1.25
C MET A 669 60.70 5.04 -0.38
N GLU A 670 60.30 5.49 0.82
CA GLU A 670 61.17 6.21 1.76
C GLU A 670 62.21 5.27 2.40
N LYS A 671 61.78 4.07 2.81
CA LYS A 671 62.69 3.01 3.27
C LYS A 671 63.71 2.63 2.21
N PHE A 672 63.30 2.62 0.94
CA PHE A 672 64.21 2.30 -0.15
C PHE A 672 65.18 3.44 -0.47
N ASP A 673 64.73 4.69 -0.43
CA ASP A 673 65.60 5.88 -0.50
C ASP A 673 66.72 5.82 0.56
N ILE A 674 66.35 5.50 1.81
CA ILE A 674 67.31 5.29 2.91
C ILE A 674 68.29 4.15 2.59
N LYS A 675 67.81 3.03 2.04
CA LYS A 675 68.64 1.88 1.66
C LYS A 675 69.60 2.22 0.53
N LEU A 676 69.16 2.93 -0.51
CA LEU A 676 70.01 3.40 -1.62
C LEU A 676 71.12 4.31 -1.11
N ARG A 677 70.79 5.24 -0.21
CA ARG A 677 71.76 6.10 0.45
C ARG A 677 72.82 5.30 1.20
N GLN A 678 72.42 4.26 1.94
CA GLN A 678 73.38 3.41 2.65
C GLN A 678 74.30 2.66 1.67
N ILE A 679 73.75 2.12 0.58
CA ILE A 679 74.54 1.44 -0.46
C ILE A 679 75.53 2.41 -1.11
N HIS A 680 75.09 3.64 -1.39
CA HIS A 680 75.94 4.71 -1.94
C HIS A 680 77.10 5.04 -1.01
N LEU A 681 76.83 5.26 0.28
CA LEU A 681 77.86 5.55 1.28
C LEU A 681 78.87 4.41 1.41
N ASN A 682 78.40 3.16 1.54
CA ASN A 682 79.28 2.00 1.63
C ASN A 682 80.15 1.85 0.37
N LEU A 683 79.56 2.03 -0.81
CA LEU A 683 80.28 1.92 -2.07
C LEU A 683 81.31 3.04 -2.23
N SER A 684 80.98 4.27 -1.82
CA SER A 684 81.90 5.40 -1.78
C SER A 684 83.11 5.11 -0.89
N ASP A 685 82.88 4.64 0.34
CA ASP A 685 83.95 4.29 1.29
C ASP A 685 84.82 3.14 0.78
N ALA A 686 84.20 2.12 0.16
CA ALA A 686 84.91 1.01 -0.47
C ALA A 686 85.75 1.47 -1.67
N MET A 687 85.23 2.37 -2.51
CA MET A 687 85.95 2.96 -3.64
C MET A 687 87.09 3.87 -3.19
N LEU A 688 86.90 4.64 -2.12
CA LEU A 688 87.95 5.45 -1.49
C LEU A 688 89.09 4.56 -0.98
N SER A 689 88.73 3.50 -0.25
CA SER A 689 89.70 2.54 0.29
C SER A 689 90.44 1.79 -0.82
N ALA A 690 89.74 1.39 -1.90
CA ALA A 690 90.35 0.72 -3.04
C ALA A 690 91.25 1.65 -3.86
N ALA A 691 90.94 2.96 -3.94
CA ALA A 691 91.77 3.95 -4.61
C ALA A 691 93.10 4.24 -3.90
N GLN A 692 93.19 3.95 -2.60
CA GLN A 692 94.44 4.05 -1.83
C GLN A 692 95.36 2.83 -2.01
N GLN A 693 94.86 1.74 -2.60
CA GLN A 693 95.65 0.53 -2.83
C GLN A 693 96.44 0.60 -4.14
N THR A 694 97.64 0.02 -4.17
CA THR A 694 98.47 -0.09 -5.38
C THR A 694 97.87 -1.01 -6.45
N ASN A 695 96.97 -1.93 -6.07
CA ASN A 695 96.26 -2.78 -7.00
C ASN A 695 94.93 -2.13 -7.40
N LEU A 696 94.80 -1.69 -8.65
CA LEU A 696 93.58 -1.04 -9.15
C LEU A 696 92.43 -2.01 -9.47
N LYS A 697 92.62 -3.34 -9.34
CA LYS A 697 91.59 -4.34 -9.66
C LYS A 697 90.33 -4.22 -8.78
N PRO A 698 90.42 -4.09 -7.44
CA PRO A 698 89.24 -3.87 -6.59
C PRO A 698 88.51 -2.57 -6.95
N LEU A 699 89.24 -1.49 -7.22
CA LEU A 699 88.66 -0.22 -7.64
C LEU A 699 87.89 -0.37 -8.96
N LYS A 700 88.45 -1.07 -9.95
CA LYS A 700 87.76 -1.34 -11.23
C LYS A 700 86.47 -2.15 -11.05
N ASN A 701 86.44 -3.13 -10.15
CA ASN A 701 85.21 -3.89 -9.84
C ASN A 701 84.16 -2.99 -9.18
N LYS A 702 84.55 -2.15 -8.22
CA LYS A 702 83.61 -1.21 -7.57
C LYS A 702 83.11 -0.12 -8.52
N ILE A 703 83.94 0.36 -9.45
CA ILE A 703 83.51 1.26 -10.55
C ILE A 703 82.46 0.57 -11.45
N ALA A 704 82.62 -0.72 -11.76
CA ALA A 704 81.62 -1.46 -12.53
C ALA A 704 80.29 -1.61 -11.77
N MET A 705 80.34 -1.85 -10.45
CA MET A 705 79.16 -1.86 -9.58
C MET A 705 78.48 -0.48 -9.51
N ALA A 706 79.24 0.61 -9.33
CA ALA A 706 78.71 1.97 -9.35
C ALA A 706 78.02 2.29 -10.69
N LYS A 707 78.61 1.83 -11.80
CA LYS A 707 78.03 1.98 -13.14
C LYS A 707 76.70 1.23 -13.30
N ALA A 708 76.58 0.02 -12.75
CA ALA A 708 75.33 -0.73 -12.76
C ALA A 708 74.27 0.00 -11.93
N LEU A 709 74.63 0.45 -10.73
CA LEU A 709 73.73 1.16 -9.80
C LEU A 709 73.25 2.53 -10.30
N CYS A 710 73.90 3.16 -11.28
CA CYS A 710 73.43 4.38 -11.93
C CYS A 710 71.98 4.27 -12.44
N ALA A 711 71.51 3.06 -12.79
CA ALA A 711 70.10 2.86 -13.19
C ALA A 711 69.10 3.25 -12.08
N LEU A 712 69.54 3.23 -10.81
CA LEU A 712 68.73 3.57 -9.63
C LEU A 712 68.82 5.05 -9.24
N ASP A 713 69.58 5.88 -9.97
CA ASP A 713 69.74 7.31 -9.65
C ASP A 713 68.40 8.07 -9.70
N ASN A 714 67.46 7.64 -10.55
CA ASN A 714 66.10 8.20 -10.63
C ASN A 714 65.26 8.00 -9.36
N PHE A 715 65.68 7.10 -8.47
CA PHE A 715 65.06 6.81 -7.17
C PHE A 715 65.92 7.26 -5.99
N SER A 716 67.13 7.75 -6.27
CA SER A 716 68.09 8.23 -5.26
C SER A 716 68.00 9.75 -5.13
N ARG A 717 68.49 10.28 -4.02
CA ARG A 717 68.59 11.73 -3.84
C ARG A 717 69.69 12.33 -4.74
N PRO A 718 69.57 13.60 -5.12
CA PRO A 718 70.60 14.29 -5.91
C PRO A 718 71.99 14.30 -5.27
N ASP A 719 72.10 14.24 -3.94
CA ASP A 719 73.36 14.20 -3.20
C ASP A 719 73.97 12.79 -3.07
N CYS A 720 73.27 11.75 -3.54
CA CYS A 720 73.66 10.35 -3.44
C CYS A 720 73.58 9.64 -4.80
N GLN A 721 73.96 10.33 -5.89
CA GLN A 721 73.96 9.71 -7.22
C GLN A 721 75.16 8.78 -7.37
N PHE A 722 74.90 7.53 -7.77
CA PHE A 722 75.94 6.55 -8.09
C PHE A 722 76.73 6.98 -9.32
N ARG A 723 76.12 7.77 -10.22
CA ARG A 723 76.81 8.41 -11.35
C ARG A 723 77.98 9.28 -10.92
N ASP A 724 77.83 10.03 -9.83
CA ASP A 724 78.89 10.93 -9.35
C ASP A 724 80.08 10.14 -8.82
N LEU A 725 79.82 9.07 -8.04
CA LEU A 725 80.88 8.14 -7.59
C LEU A 725 81.58 7.46 -8.77
N PHE A 726 80.80 7.00 -9.75
CA PHE A 726 81.36 6.41 -10.96
C PHE A 726 82.32 7.38 -11.68
N LEU A 727 81.89 8.63 -11.91
CA LEU A 727 82.69 9.64 -12.61
C LEU A 727 83.93 10.08 -11.81
N GLU A 728 83.80 10.30 -10.50
CA GLU A 728 84.88 10.77 -9.63
C GLU A 728 86.06 9.77 -9.62
N TYR A 729 85.77 8.50 -9.41
CA TYR A 729 86.80 7.47 -9.31
C TYR A 729 87.27 6.95 -10.67
N GLN A 730 86.43 7.03 -11.71
CA GLN A 730 86.90 6.82 -13.09
C GLN A 730 87.95 7.86 -13.47
N LYS A 731 87.75 9.13 -13.07
CA LYS A 731 88.72 10.22 -13.29
C LYS A 731 90.04 9.97 -12.56
N LYS A 732 90.00 9.54 -11.29
CA LYS A 732 91.21 9.20 -10.50
C LYS A 732 92.06 8.08 -11.14
N VAL A 733 91.44 7.13 -11.86
CA VAL A 733 92.18 6.09 -12.61
C VAL A 733 92.81 6.63 -13.90
N LEU A 734 92.31 7.74 -14.45
CA LEU A 734 92.75 8.34 -15.71
C LEU A 734 93.85 9.42 -15.55
N ASP A 735 93.82 10.21 -14.46
CA ASP A 735 94.71 11.36 -14.25
C ASP A 735 96.17 10.98 -13.90
N ASP A 736 96.46 9.71 -13.58
CA ASP A 736 97.79 9.25 -13.11
C ASP A 736 98.83 9.04 -14.23
N VAL A 737 98.48 9.30 -15.51
CA VAL A 737 99.33 9.02 -16.68
C VAL A 737 99.72 10.27 -17.48
N ILE A 738 98.79 11.20 -17.78
CA ILE A 738 99.04 12.49 -18.49
C ILE A 738 98.04 13.56 -18.04
N ASP A 739 98.48 14.83 -17.92
CA ASP A 739 97.57 15.98 -17.75
C ASP A 739 96.75 16.24 -19.03
N THR A 740 95.56 15.64 -19.09
CA THR A 740 94.61 15.77 -20.21
C THR A 740 93.69 16.98 -20.09
N LYS A 741 93.78 17.74 -19.00
CA LYS A 741 92.88 18.84 -18.69
C LYS A 741 92.92 19.97 -19.74
N PRO A 742 94.09 20.41 -20.24
CA PRO A 742 94.16 21.50 -21.22
C PRO A 742 93.44 21.16 -22.54
N VAL A 743 93.57 19.91 -23.01
CA VAL A 743 92.98 19.48 -24.28
C VAL A 743 91.46 19.26 -24.18
N LEU A 744 90.99 18.66 -23.09
CA LEU A 744 89.55 18.45 -22.90
C LEU A 744 88.81 19.78 -22.67
N GLU A 745 89.44 20.73 -21.97
CA GLU A 745 88.88 22.07 -21.80
C GLU A 745 88.78 22.81 -23.14
N ALA A 746 89.84 22.76 -23.96
CA ALA A 746 89.83 23.35 -25.31
C ALA A 746 88.75 22.73 -26.22
N ILE A 747 88.54 21.40 -26.15
CA ILE A 747 87.46 20.71 -26.89
C ILE A 747 86.09 21.19 -26.43
N SER A 748 85.84 21.24 -25.11
CA SER A 748 84.52 21.63 -24.57
C SER A 748 84.15 23.09 -24.86
N GLN A 749 85.14 23.98 -24.99
CA GLN A 749 84.94 25.40 -25.28
C GLN A 749 84.90 25.70 -26.78
N GLY A 750 85.06 24.69 -27.64
CA GLY A 750 85.11 24.86 -29.10
C GLY A 750 86.34 25.63 -29.59
N ARG A 751 87.42 25.69 -28.80
CA ARG A 751 88.70 26.33 -29.17
C ARG A 751 89.57 25.32 -29.93
N TYR A 752 89.16 24.98 -31.15
CA TYR A 752 89.75 23.86 -31.89
C TYR A 752 91.22 24.08 -32.29
N VAL A 753 91.67 25.33 -32.44
CA VAL A 753 93.09 25.65 -32.63
C VAL A 753 93.93 25.21 -31.42
N ASP A 754 93.47 25.52 -30.21
CA ASP A 754 94.14 25.15 -28.96
C ASP A 754 94.09 23.62 -28.76
N ALA A 755 92.94 23.01 -29.04
CA ALA A 755 92.76 21.57 -28.96
C ALA A 755 93.71 20.82 -29.91
N ALA A 756 93.87 21.28 -31.15
CA ALA A 756 94.80 20.70 -32.12
C ALA A 756 96.26 20.76 -31.65
N SER A 757 96.65 21.90 -31.05
CA SER A 757 97.99 22.09 -30.49
C SER A 757 98.28 21.09 -29.37
N GLU A 758 97.36 20.95 -28.41
CA GLU A 758 97.52 20.02 -27.28
C GLU A 758 97.42 18.55 -27.73
N MET A 759 96.49 18.22 -28.63
CA MET A 759 96.40 16.87 -29.21
C MET A 759 97.68 16.47 -29.94
N SER A 760 98.32 17.39 -30.66
CA SER A 760 99.61 17.15 -31.30
C SER A 760 100.73 16.89 -30.28
N LYS A 761 100.77 17.65 -29.17
CA LYS A 761 101.74 17.43 -28.08
C LYS A 761 101.57 16.06 -27.44
N ILE A 762 100.32 15.62 -27.23
CA ILE A 762 100.01 14.30 -26.67
C ILE A 762 100.36 13.20 -27.66
N LYS A 763 100.05 13.37 -28.95
CA LYS A 763 100.41 12.42 -30.02
C LYS A 763 101.92 12.21 -30.14
N GLN A 764 102.72 13.27 -30.02
CA GLN A 764 104.20 13.17 -30.02
C GLN A 764 104.76 12.40 -28.82
N ARG A 765 104.04 12.38 -27.69
CA ARG A 765 104.42 11.59 -26.50
C ARG A 765 103.87 10.15 -26.55
N ALA A 766 102.88 9.88 -27.38
CA ALA A 766 102.25 8.57 -27.51
C ALA A 766 103.13 7.55 -28.24
N ASP A 767 104.04 8.03 -29.08
CA ASP A 767 104.97 7.23 -29.87
C ASP A 767 105.98 6.49 -28.96
N GLY A 768 105.56 5.35 -28.40
CA GLY A 768 106.35 4.48 -27.52
C GLY A 768 105.74 4.14 -26.15
N ASP A 769 104.61 4.74 -25.73
CA ASP A 769 103.95 4.40 -24.44
C ASP A 769 102.48 3.99 -24.65
N ALA A 770 102.21 2.69 -24.43
CA ALA A 770 100.88 2.10 -24.59
C ALA A 770 99.81 2.72 -23.66
N ARG A 771 100.20 3.31 -22.53
CA ARG A 771 99.25 4.00 -21.63
C ARG A 771 98.89 5.39 -22.16
N VAL A 772 99.84 6.08 -22.78
CA VAL A 772 99.60 7.36 -23.46
C VAL A 772 98.73 7.17 -24.70
N GLU A 773 98.92 6.07 -25.42
CA GLU A 773 98.12 5.74 -26.61
C GLU A 773 96.64 5.54 -26.28
N ASP A 774 96.32 4.86 -25.16
CA ASP A 774 94.93 4.67 -24.74
C ASP A 774 94.28 5.99 -24.27
N VAL A 775 95.04 6.83 -23.56
CA VAL A 775 94.60 8.18 -23.18
C VAL A 775 94.35 9.05 -24.42
N PHE A 776 95.24 9.00 -25.41
CA PHE A 776 95.08 9.70 -26.67
C PHE A 776 93.82 9.24 -27.42
N LYS A 777 93.56 7.93 -27.45
CA LYS A 777 92.34 7.36 -28.03
C LYS A 777 91.06 7.85 -27.34
N GLN A 778 91.08 8.00 -26.01
CA GLN A 778 89.94 8.54 -25.26
C GLN A 778 89.71 10.04 -25.55
N ILE A 779 90.77 10.83 -25.73
CA ILE A 779 90.66 12.23 -26.15
C ILE A 779 90.10 12.32 -27.57
N LYS A 780 90.54 11.47 -28.51
CA LYS A 780 89.96 11.38 -29.86
C LYS A 780 88.46 11.09 -29.81
N ASN A 781 88.04 10.11 -29.00
CA ASN A 781 86.61 9.79 -28.82
C ASN A 781 85.83 10.97 -28.23
N SER A 782 86.43 11.74 -27.31
CA SER A 782 85.80 12.91 -26.70
C SER A 782 85.67 14.07 -27.69
N LEU A 783 86.68 14.32 -28.52
CA LEU A 783 86.61 15.24 -29.65
C LEU A 783 85.49 14.83 -30.62
N THR A 784 85.45 13.56 -31.04
CA THR A 784 84.42 13.04 -31.94
C THR A 784 83.01 13.23 -31.34
N ARG A 785 82.82 12.98 -30.04
CA ARG A 785 81.53 13.21 -29.37
C ARG A 785 81.15 14.69 -29.34
N SER A 786 82.08 15.56 -28.94
CA SER A 786 81.85 17.01 -28.88
C SER A 786 81.47 17.59 -30.24
N LEU A 787 82.12 17.12 -31.32
CA LEU A 787 81.78 17.52 -32.68
C LEU A 787 80.40 17.00 -33.11
N LYS A 788 80.02 15.76 -32.74
CA LYS A 788 78.67 15.23 -32.96
C LYS A 788 77.60 16.04 -32.25
N GLU A 789 77.85 16.41 -31.00
CA GLU A 789 76.94 17.26 -30.21
C GLU A 789 76.83 18.67 -30.81
N LEU A 790 77.93 19.27 -31.26
CA LEU A 790 77.93 20.56 -31.93
C LEU A 790 77.10 20.52 -33.23
N VAL A 791 77.32 19.52 -34.07
CA VAL A 791 76.58 19.32 -35.33
C VAL A 791 75.11 19.04 -35.08
N GLN A 792 74.77 18.21 -34.09
CA GLN A 792 73.38 17.95 -33.73
C GLN A 792 72.70 19.18 -33.12
N SER A 793 73.42 19.97 -32.32
CA SER A 793 72.92 21.24 -31.76
C SER A 793 72.60 22.24 -32.87
N ILE A 794 73.47 22.37 -33.88
CA ILE A 794 73.20 23.21 -35.05
C ILE A 794 71.99 22.68 -35.80
N TRP A 795 71.96 21.37 -36.09
CA TRP A 795 70.87 20.75 -36.84
C TRP A 795 69.49 20.93 -36.16
N ILE A 796 69.40 20.72 -34.84
CA ILE A 796 68.17 20.95 -34.06
C ILE A 796 67.74 22.41 -34.17
N LYS A 797 68.66 23.36 -33.93
CA LYS A 797 68.34 24.79 -34.01
C LYS A 797 67.87 25.17 -35.41
N VAL A 798 68.50 24.65 -36.46
CA VAL A 798 68.16 24.94 -37.86
C VAL A 798 66.79 24.37 -38.25
N ILE A 799 66.39 23.21 -37.72
CA ILE A 799 65.02 22.68 -37.92
C ILE A 799 63.99 23.57 -37.24
N PHE A 800 64.25 23.98 -35.99
CA PHE A 800 63.30 24.80 -35.23
C PHE A 800 63.16 26.24 -35.73
N LEU A 801 64.10 26.73 -36.55
CA LEU A 801 63.94 28.01 -37.27
C LEU A 801 62.77 27.98 -38.25
N GLY A 802 62.31 26.81 -38.70
CA GLY A 802 61.17 26.67 -39.62
C GLY A 802 59.79 26.76 -39.01
N GLU A 803 59.66 26.68 -37.69
CA GLU A 803 58.35 26.54 -37.01
C GLU A 803 57.95 27.75 -36.14
N ASN A 804 58.83 28.73 -35.88
CA ASN A 804 58.61 29.81 -34.91
C ASN A 804 59.02 31.23 -35.40
N ASP A 805 58.55 32.28 -34.70
CA ASP A 805 58.95 33.68 -34.91
C ASP A 805 60.48 33.84 -34.82
N ILE A 806 61.08 34.40 -35.87
CA ILE A 806 62.52 34.35 -36.12
C ILE A 806 63.31 35.23 -35.12
N ASN A 807 64.14 34.60 -34.29
CA ASN A 807 65.03 35.27 -33.35
C ASN A 807 66.43 35.50 -33.96
N LEU A 808 66.76 36.76 -34.27
CA LEU A 808 68.07 37.13 -34.83
C LEU A 808 69.27 36.67 -33.97
N LYS A 809 69.13 36.60 -32.64
CA LYS A 809 70.21 36.11 -31.75
C LYS A 809 70.48 34.61 -31.91
N GLU A 810 69.45 33.83 -32.24
CA GLU A 810 69.60 32.40 -32.51
C GLU A 810 70.33 32.18 -33.84
N ILE A 811 70.06 33.02 -34.84
CA ILE A 811 70.76 33.01 -36.13
C ILE A 811 72.24 33.38 -35.96
N GLU A 812 72.56 34.41 -35.18
CA GLU A 812 73.96 34.76 -34.83
C GLU A 812 74.66 33.62 -34.08
N THR A 813 73.92 32.88 -33.23
CA THR A 813 74.47 31.71 -32.53
C THR A 813 74.78 30.58 -33.50
N VAL A 814 73.90 30.34 -34.48
CA VAL A 814 74.13 29.31 -35.51
C VAL A 814 75.32 29.68 -36.40
N GLU A 815 75.46 30.95 -36.80
CA GLU A 815 76.63 31.43 -37.55
C GLU A 815 77.94 31.15 -36.81
N ARG A 816 78.01 31.51 -35.52
CA ARG A 816 79.18 31.22 -34.69
C ARG A 816 79.48 29.73 -34.60
N GLN A 817 78.46 28.89 -34.45
CA GLN A 817 78.61 27.44 -34.39
C GLN A 817 79.04 26.84 -35.75
N LEU A 818 78.59 27.40 -36.88
CA LEU A 818 79.06 27.03 -38.23
C LEU A 818 80.53 27.43 -38.43
N GLN A 819 80.93 28.59 -37.92
CA GLN A 819 82.33 29.01 -37.93
C GLN A 819 83.21 28.08 -37.08
N GLN A 820 82.73 27.63 -35.93
CA GLN A 820 83.38 26.59 -35.13
C GLN A 820 83.54 25.26 -35.88
N ILE A 821 82.55 24.84 -36.69
CA ILE A 821 82.69 23.67 -37.58
C ILE A 821 83.80 23.89 -38.60
N LYS A 822 83.87 25.07 -39.21
CA LYS A 822 84.91 25.41 -40.20
C LYS A 822 86.31 25.34 -39.59
N GLU A 823 86.47 25.85 -38.36
CA GLU A 823 87.71 25.74 -37.60
C GLU A 823 88.02 24.29 -37.22
N ALA A 824 87.01 23.52 -36.80
CA ALA A 824 87.20 22.10 -36.49
C ALA A 824 87.72 21.33 -37.71
N LYS A 825 87.14 21.59 -38.89
CA LYS A 825 87.54 21.01 -40.18
C LYS A 825 88.98 21.38 -40.55
N GLN A 826 89.41 22.59 -40.22
CA GLN A 826 90.75 23.07 -40.54
C GLN A 826 91.83 22.51 -39.60
N TYR A 827 91.54 22.40 -38.30
CA TYR A 827 92.58 22.20 -37.29
C TYR A 827 92.57 20.85 -36.58
N VAL A 828 91.41 20.22 -36.35
CA VAL A 828 91.32 18.99 -35.53
C VAL A 828 90.80 17.78 -36.29
N ILE A 829 90.36 17.94 -37.55
CA ILE A 829 89.73 16.86 -38.31
C ILE A 829 90.66 15.65 -38.52
N GLU A 830 91.98 15.88 -38.59
CA GLU A 830 92.97 14.80 -38.72
C GLU A 830 93.03 13.85 -37.51
N PHE A 831 92.45 14.25 -36.37
CA PHE A 831 92.36 13.43 -35.17
C PHE A 831 91.03 12.66 -35.05
N VAL A 832 90.11 12.84 -36.00
CA VAL A 832 88.80 12.17 -36.03
C VAL A 832 88.88 10.96 -36.96
N ASP A 833 88.07 9.93 -36.71
CA ASP A 833 87.98 8.77 -37.62
C ASP A 833 87.27 9.12 -38.93
N GLU A 834 87.60 8.40 -40.01
CA GLU A 834 87.11 8.69 -41.37
C GLU A 834 85.57 8.59 -41.50
N VAL A 835 84.93 7.75 -40.69
CA VAL A 835 83.47 7.58 -40.68
C VAL A 835 82.81 8.82 -40.09
N ALA A 836 83.29 9.27 -38.93
CA ALA A 836 82.82 10.50 -38.31
C ALA A 836 83.09 11.73 -39.19
N GLN A 837 84.24 11.79 -39.88
CA GLN A 837 84.52 12.86 -40.84
C GLN A 837 83.48 12.92 -41.98
N LYS A 838 83.15 11.77 -42.59
CA LYS A 838 82.10 11.69 -43.63
C LYS A 838 80.71 12.05 -43.10
N ASP A 839 80.38 11.62 -41.88
CA ASP A 839 79.13 12.01 -41.22
C ASP A 839 79.05 13.52 -40.98
N PHE A 840 80.17 14.15 -40.61
CA PHE A 840 80.24 15.60 -40.42
C PHE A 840 80.05 16.38 -41.73
N GLU A 841 80.72 15.97 -42.80
CA GLU A 841 80.57 16.60 -44.11
C GLU A 841 79.14 16.47 -44.63
N LYS A 842 78.54 15.28 -44.51
CA LYS A 842 77.15 15.05 -44.89
C LYS A 842 76.19 15.93 -44.09
N LYS A 843 76.37 16.02 -42.77
CA LYS A 843 75.50 16.84 -41.92
C LYS A 843 75.65 18.33 -42.16
N GLU A 844 76.83 18.80 -42.54
CA GLU A 844 77.04 20.17 -42.99
C GLU A 844 76.26 20.44 -44.29
N GLU A 845 76.33 19.53 -45.27
CA GLU A 845 75.57 19.64 -46.52
C GLU A 845 74.05 19.57 -46.32
N ASP A 846 73.59 18.70 -45.42
CA ASP A 846 72.19 18.59 -45.00
C ASP A 846 71.72 19.89 -44.34
N THR A 847 72.54 20.46 -43.44
CA THR A 847 72.23 21.73 -42.75
C THR A 847 72.12 22.87 -43.76
N LYS A 848 73.04 22.96 -44.73
CA LYS A 848 72.98 23.93 -45.83
C LYS A 848 71.71 23.74 -46.68
N ALA A 849 71.29 22.49 -46.93
CA ALA A 849 70.07 22.20 -47.67
C ALA A 849 68.80 22.60 -46.90
N ILE A 850 68.75 22.38 -45.59
CA ILE A 850 67.62 22.80 -44.74
C ILE A 850 67.53 24.32 -44.69
N PHE A 851 68.66 25.04 -44.58
CA PHE A 851 68.68 26.50 -44.66
C PHE A 851 68.13 27.03 -46.00
N GLN A 852 68.47 26.35 -47.10
CA GLN A 852 67.95 26.68 -48.42
C GLN A 852 66.42 26.50 -48.47
N GLN A 853 65.92 25.33 -48.04
CA GLN A 853 64.50 25.00 -48.02
C GLN A 853 63.69 25.94 -47.11
N TRP A 854 64.24 26.29 -45.96
CA TRP A 854 63.66 27.26 -45.05
C TRP A 854 63.55 28.65 -45.70
N MET A 855 64.62 29.11 -46.36
CA MET A 855 64.62 30.40 -47.07
C MET A 855 63.58 30.41 -48.20
N GLU A 856 63.43 29.31 -48.93
CA GLU A 856 62.38 29.13 -49.93
C GLU A 856 60.98 29.24 -49.32
N GLY A 857 60.74 28.59 -48.17
CA GLY A 857 59.46 28.71 -47.44
C GLY A 857 59.15 30.14 -46.95
N VAL A 858 60.15 30.89 -46.49
CA VAL A 858 59.98 32.30 -46.11
C VAL A 858 59.71 33.18 -47.35
N LEU A 859 60.37 32.90 -48.48
CA LEU A 859 60.12 33.59 -49.76
C LEU A 859 58.71 33.30 -50.30
N ASP A 860 58.22 32.07 -50.20
CA ASP A 860 56.85 31.70 -50.56
C ASP A 860 55.82 32.38 -49.63
N SER A 861 56.16 32.54 -48.34
CA SER A 861 55.35 33.31 -47.39
C SER A 861 55.30 34.79 -47.76
N VAL A 862 56.41 35.39 -48.21
CA VAL A 862 56.43 36.75 -48.77
C VAL A 862 55.52 36.82 -50.00
N ASN A 863 55.64 35.86 -50.92
CA ASN A 863 54.84 35.82 -52.14
C ASN A 863 53.34 35.70 -51.82
N THR A 864 52.98 34.91 -50.80
CA THR A 864 51.61 34.78 -50.28
C THR A 864 51.13 36.09 -49.64
N SER A 865 51.95 36.77 -48.84
CA SER A 865 51.62 38.09 -48.27
C SER A 865 51.43 39.15 -49.36
N VAL A 866 52.20 39.10 -50.46
CA VAL A 866 52.02 39.97 -51.63
C VAL A 866 50.70 39.65 -52.34
N ASN A 867 50.41 38.37 -52.60
CA ASN A 867 49.19 37.93 -53.30
C ASN A 867 47.91 38.21 -52.49
N THR A 868 48.00 38.23 -51.17
CA THR A 868 46.90 38.61 -50.26
C THR A 868 46.83 40.12 -49.99
N SER A 869 47.65 40.92 -50.67
CA SER A 869 47.73 42.40 -50.53
C SER A 869 48.15 42.89 -49.14
N ASN A 870 48.77 42.05 -48.31
CA ASN A 870 49.35 42.44 -47.04
C ASN A 870 50.81 42.91 -47.22
N PHE A 871 50.96 44.08 -47.85
CA PHE A 871 52.25 44.61 -48.27
C PHE A 871 53.17 44.96 -47.10
N LEU A 872 52.62 45.35 -45.94
CA LEU A 872 53.42 45.65 -44.74
C LEU A 872 54.09 44.39 -44.20
N GLU A 873 53.35 43.27 -44.18
CA GLU A 873 53.90 41.97 -43.77
C GLU A 873 54.94 41.46 -44.78
N ALA A 874 54.68 41.63 -46.09
CA ALA A 874 55.66 41.32 -47.12
C ALA A 874 56.95 42.14 -46.99
N GLU A 875 56.86 43.45 -46.75
CA GLU A 875 58.03 44.32 -46.57
C GLU A 875 58.86 43.95 -45.33
N ASN A 876 58.19 43.67 -44.20
CA ASN A 876 58.86 43.26 -42.96
C ASN A 876 59.59 41.92 -43.13
N LYS A 877 58.97 40.95 -43.82
CA LYS A 877 59.59 39.66 -44.14
C LYS A 877 60.78 39.82 -45.10
N ILE A 878 60.71 40.70 -46.10
CA ILE A 878 61.85 41.00 -46.99
C ILE A 878 63.01 41.64 -46.22
N LYS A 879 62.73 42.60 -45.32
CA LYS A 879 63.76 43.22 -44.46
C LYS A 879 64.47 42.19 -43.58
N LEU A 880 63.71 41.24 -43.03
CA LEU A 880 64.23 40.15 -42.24
C LEU A 880 65.11 39.20 -43.08
N ILE A 881 64.65 38.79 -44.27
CA ILE A 881 65.44 37.99 -45.21
C ILE A 881 66.78 38.68 -45.52
N ARG A 882 66.79 39.97 -45.84
CA ARG A 882 68.03 40.72 -46.14
C ARG A 882 69.01 40.70 -44.98
N ARG A 883 68.54 40.83 -43.73
CA ARG A 883 69.41 40.73 -42.55
C ARG A 883 69.99 39.33 -42.37
N ILE A 884 69.19 38.30 -42.59
CA ILE A 884 69.62 36.91 -42.42
C ILE A 884 70.61 36.50 -43.50
N VAL A 885 70.37 36.91 -44.75
CA VAL A 885 71.34 36.76 -45.84
C VAL A 885 72.64 37.53 -45.54
N GLY A 886 72.55 38.67 -44.86
CA GLY A 886 73.74 39.39 -44.38
C GLY A 886 74.55 38.66 -43.31
N ILE A 887 73.90 37.84 -42.47
CA ILE A 887 74.57 37.07 -41.39
C ILE A 887 75.09 35.71 -41.92
N LEU A 888 74.31 35.01 -42.73
CA LEU A 888 74.59 33.64 -43.17
C LEU A 888 75.06 33.53 -44.63
N GLY A 889 75.33 34.66 -45.30
CA GLY A 889 75.54 34.76 -46.75
C GLY A 889 76.51 33.75 -47.36
N ASP A 890 77.61 33.46 -46.65
CA ASP A 890 78.66 32.53 -47.10
C ASP A 890 78.29 31.04 -46.93
N HIS A 891 77.14 30.76 -46.29
CA HIS A 891 76.67 29.41 -45.96
C HIS A 891 75.49 28.94 -46.81
N PHE A 892 74.98 29.74 -47.76
CA PHE A 892 73.96 29.32 -48.72
C PHE A 892 74.56 28.59 -49.93
N LYS A 893 73.86 27.58 -50.47
CA LYS A 893 74.29 26.86 -51.69
C LYS A 893 74.13 27.70 -52.95
N SER A 894 73.14 28.59 -52.99
CA SER A 894 72.93 29.58 -54.06
C SER A 894 72.34 30.86 -53.48
N THR A 895 72.85 32.03 -53.88
CA THR A 895 72.35 33.32 -53.40
C THR A 895 70.89 33.53 -53.87
N PRO A 896 69.92 33.77 -52.96
CA PRO A 896 68.54 34.00 -53.38
C PRO A 896 68.44 35.29 -54.22
N SER A 897 67.99 35.18 -55.48
CA SER A 897 67.79 36.35 -56.36
C SER A 897 66.58 37.17 -55.90
N ILE A 898 66.83 38.18 -55.08
CA ILE A 898 65.83 39.20 -54.74
C ILE A 898 66.10 40.41 -55.64
N LEU A 899 65.17 40.75 -56.54
CA LEU A 899 65.28 41.90 -57.44
C LEU A 899 65.55 43.21 -56.65
N PRO A 900 66.44 44.09 -57.14
CA PRO A 900 66.71 45.36 -56.47
C PRO A 900 65.54 46.33 -56.69
N ILE A 901 64.83 46.69 -55.63
CA ILE A 901 63.97 47.87 -55.63
C ILE A 901 64.86 49.06 -55.27
N ASN A 902 65.00 49.95 -56.24
CA ASN A 902 65.77 51.18 -56.18
C ASN A 902 65.00 52.19 -55.31
N ASP A 903 65.46 52.45 -54.07
CA ASP A 903 64.90 53.49 -53.21
C ASP A 903 65.28 54.87 -53.78
N GLY A 904 64.41 55.43 -54.61
CA GLY A 904 64.53 56.77 -55.16
C GLY A 904 64.07 57.83 -54.15
N ASN A 905 65.00 58.67 -53.69
CA ASN A 905 64.71 59.96 -53.11
C ASN A 905 65.18 61.06 -54.08
N GLY A 906 64.25 61.76 -54.74
CA GLY A 906 64.58 62.85 -55.68
C GLY A 906 63.42 63.38 -56.53
N ILE A 907 62.62 64.27 -55.94
CA ILE A 907 61.64 65.22 -56.50
C ILE A 907 61.91 65.70 -57.96
N ARG A 908 60.89 65.73 -58.86
CA ARG A 908 60.15 66.92 -59.41
C ARG A 908 59.39 66.68 -60.74
N GLY A 909 58.07 66.94 -60.73
CA GLY A 909 57.21 67.56 -61.77
C GLY A 909 57.16 67.03 -63.21
N LYS A 910 56.03 66.46 -63.65
CA LYS A 910 54.83 67.15 -64.19
C LYS A 910 53.69 66.14 -64.31
#